data_AF-A0A2Y9CA31-F1
#
_entry.id   AF-A0A2Y9CA31-F1
#
_cell.length_a   1.000
_cell.length_b   1.000
_cell.length_c   1.000
_cell.angle_alpha   90.00
_cell.angle_beta   90.00
_cell.angle_gamma   90.00
#
_symmetry.space_group_name_H-M   'P 1'
#
loop_
_entity.id
_entity.type
_entity.pdbx_description
1 polymer ?
#
loop_
_entity_poly.entity_id
_entity_poly.type
_entity_poly.pdbx_seq_one_letter_code
_entity_poly.pdbx_strand_id
1 'polypeptide(L)'
;MRPLIMKLATKISVEAKSYTGITVHDPEYRILEPVVTDEMAEVALAAKVRKNMTADEIAPRCKKPLEETKKLLWDLAVAGVMRVHHADGTDYYMLPIWVPGIMEMMVANKEQAEKYPVMAECFEEYTRRRTKLLGPNVPVGKGLMRVIPVEEAINGDSHAADYEEVSSYIEKAWRLCVSDCTCRRSRRLMGEGCGHLEQDMCIQLDEGADYFIRTGVGREITKEEAYEILKRAEENGLVHEIQNLDGEGKTVAICNCCTCSCFSLRVGKYYMSPDFNRSNYVSKVDVDKCTACGQCVENCQVNALHLGRKLCAKTPIPEKETETPHDHVWMLNKKRWNPEFRFNRDEIDENGTAPCKTNCPAHIAVQGYIKLAAQGKYMEALELIKKNNPFPAVCGHICNRRCEDACSRADVDEPVAIDEIKKFIAEQELKAETRFIPKMLNPQGEKYGKKIAVIGGGPAGMSCAYYLQIRGYDVTVFEKNDRPGGMLTMGIPTFRLEKDVVDAEIEVLREIGVTFRTGIEVGRDVTIRELRQQGYEAFYLAIGAQGGRKLGVEGEEARGVLSGVAFLRNVSQDETTKLEGRTVVVGGGNVAIDVARTAVRAGSSEVALYCLESADEMPAQKEEQEEAKAEGISLNCGWGPKRILTEDGKVTGIEFKRCTAVFDENHRFSPQYDEHDTVTIECENILVSIGQSIQWGTMLDGTRVRLNRNQTVMADERTYQTGEPDIFAGGDAYTGPKFAIDAIAAGKEAAESIHRYVQPGQSLTIGRPAGKYHELDKENVEWDSFDHARRERPCAPDPEQAKHTMRDLRGTFTEEQVKKETERCLGCGATVVDQNICVGCGICTTKCRFDAIHLERRYDGHEVPYEKLIVGHMAPTLVKRGAKIAARQAKELVKRG
;
A
#
# COMPACT_ATOMS: atom_id res chain seq x y z
N MET A 1 37.27 -2.64 -28.53
CA MET A 1 37.01 -4.08 -28.36
C MET A 1 38.25 -4.73 -27.76
N ARG A 2 38.12 -5.35 -26.58
CA ARG A 2 39.20 -6.09 -25.91
C ARG A 2 39.11 -7.59 -26.28
N PRO A 3 40.06 -8.15 -27.06
CA PRO A 3 39.93 -9.50 -27.61
C PRO A 3 39.82 -10.61 -26.58
N LEU A 4 40.54 -10.51 -25.46
CA LEU A 4 40.52 -11.53 -24.40
C LEU A 4 39.19 -11.54 -23.64
N ILE A 5 38.62 -10.37 -23.37
CA ILE A 5 37.29 -10.24 -22.77
C ILE A 5 36.21 -10.84 -23.68
N MET A 6 36.27 -10.56 -24.98
CA MET A 6 35.35 -11.16 -25.96
C MET A 6 35.46 -12.68 -25.99
N LYS A 7 36.68 -13.21 -25.96
CA LYS A 7 36.91 -14.66 -25.88
C LYS A 7 36.35 -15.26 -24.60
N LEU A 8 36.53 -14.60 -23.45
CA LEU A 8 36.01 -15.06 -22.17
C LEU A 8 34.48 -15.08 -22.17
N ALA A 9 33.84 -13.98 -22.60
CA ALA A 9 32.39 -13.90 -22.71
C ALA A 9 31.82 -14.99 -23.65
N THR A 10 32.49 -15.22 -24.78
CA THR A 10 32.12 -16.28 -25.72
C THR A 10 32.28 -17.68 -25.10
N LYS A 11 33.40 -17.95 -24.42
CA LYS A 11 33.65 -19.23 -23.75
C LYS A 11 32.56 -19.55 -22.74
N ILE A 12 32.23 -18.60 -21.85
CA ILE A 12 31.22 -18.79 -20.82
C ILE A 12 29.88 -19.14 -21.47
N SER A 13 29.44 -18.38 -22.48
CA SER A 13 28.16 -18.61 -23.15
C SER A 13 28.09 -19.93 -23.92
N VAL A 14 29.18 -20.33 -24.58
CA VAL A 14 29.27 -21.57 -25.36
C VAL A 14 29.30 -22.78 -24.43
N GLU A 15 30.15 -22.78 -23.40
CA GLU A 15 30.25 -23.90 -22.45
C GLU A 15 28.99 -24.03 -21.58
N ALA A 16 28.34 -22.91 -21.23
CA ALA A 16 27.04 -22.91 -20.57
C ALA A 16 25.87 -23.30 -21.50
N LYS A 17 26.10 -23.44 -22.82
CA LYS A 17 25.04 -23.68 -23.82
C LYS A 17 23.92 -22.62 -23.79
N SER A 18 24.25 -21.39 -23.43
CA SER A 18 23.27 -20.30 -23.31
C SER A 18 23.09 -19.54 -24.63
N TYR A 19 24.19 -19.25 -25.34
CA TYR A 19 24.18 -18.48 -26.60
C TYR A 19 25.51 -18.58 -27.36
N THR A 20 25.47 -18.29 -28.67
CA THR A 20 26.67 -18.20 -29.53
C THR A 20 26.63 -16.89 -30.33
N GLY A 21 27.79 -16.35 -30.71
CA GLY A 21 27.87 -15.10 -31.49
C GLY A 21 27.83 -13.82 -30.66
N ILE A 22 28.51 -13.80 -29.51
CA ILE A 22 28.61 -12.60 -28.65
C ILE A 22 29.30 -11.46 -29.40
N THR A 23 28.73 -10.26 -29.27
CA THR A 23 29.25 -9.01 -29.83
C THR A 23 29.62 -8.04 -28.70
N VAL A 24 30.28 -6.93 -29.05
CA VAL A 24 30.64 -5.87 -28.07
C VAL A 24 29.42 -5.15 -27.49
N HIS A 25 28.26 -5.30 -28.11
CA HIS A 25 27.01 -4.69 -27.65
C HIS A 25 26.21 -5.59 -26.70
N ASP A 26 26.59 -6.86 -26.59
CA ASP A 26 25.90 -7.82 -25.75
C ASP A 26 26.26 -7.62 -24.26
N PRO A 27 25.29 -7.84 -23.35
CA PRO A 27 25.48 -7.63 -21.92
C PRO A 27 26.61 -8.49 -21.34
N GLU A 28 26.84 -9.68 -21.90
CA GLU A 28 27.93 -10.57 -21.52
C GLU A 28 29.34 -9.95 -21.70
N TYR A 29 29.56 -9.17 -22.77
CA TYR A 29 30.84 -8.47 -22.96
C TYR A 29 30.89 -7.20 -22.12
N ARG A 30 29.81 -6.40 -22.16
CA ARG A 30 29.73 -5.08 -21.52
C ARG A 30 29.90 -5.14 -20.00
N ILE A 31 29.40 -6.20 -19.35
CA ILE A 31 29.53 -6.35 -17.90
C ILE A 31 30.98 -6.60 -17.47
N LEU A 32 31.76 -7.35 -18.27
CA LEU A 32 33.13 -7.71 -17.95
C LEU A 32 34.14 -6.59 -18.28
N GLU A 33 33.91 -5.85 -19.37
CA GLU A 33 34.86 -4.87 -19.90
C GLU A 33 35.40 -3.85 -18.87
N PRO A 34 34.59 -3.21 -18.01
CA PRO A 34 35.08 -2.16 -17.11
C PRO A 34 35.89 -2.68 -15.90
N VAL A 35 35.86 -3.99 -15.63
CA VAL A 35 36.43 -4.59 -14.42
C VAL A 35 37.53 -5.60 -14.71
N VAL A 36 37.28 -6.52 -15.64
CA VAL A 36 38.17 -7.66 -15.85
C VAL A 36 39.36 -7.21 -16.68
N THR A 37 40.58 -7.37 -16.16
CA THR A 37 41.81 -7.08 -16.90
C THR A 37 42.13 -8.18 -17.92
N ASP A 38 43.05 -7.93 -18.84
CA ASP A 38 43.46 -8.94 -19.82
C ASP A 38 44.14 -10.14 -19.13
N GLU A 39 44.94 -9.90 -18.08
CA GLU A 39 45.58 -10.94 -17.26
C GLU A 39 44.55 -11.79 -16.51
N MET A 40 43.53 -11.16 -15.93
CA MET A 40 42.41 -11.87 -15.30
C MET A 40 41.67 -12.74 -16.33
N ALA A 41 41.45 -12.22 -17.53
CA ALA A 41 40.77 -12.97 -18.58
C ALA A 41 41.58 -14.20 -19.06
N GLU A 42 42.91 -14.10 -19.15
CA GLU A 42 43.77 -15.25 -19.45
C GLU A 42 43.63 -16.38 -18.43
N VAL A 43 43.59 -16.03 -17.14
CA VAL A 43 43.39 -16.99 -16.04
C VAL A 43 42.00 -17.59 -16.08
N ALA A 44 40.95 -16.77 -16.24
CA ALA A 44 39.57 -17.26 -16.33
C ALA A 44 39.33 -18.17 -17.55
N LEU A 45 39.99 -17.88 -18.69
CA LEU A 45 39.92 -18.71 -19.90
C LEU A 45 40.50 -20.13 -19.69
N ALA A 46 41.45 -20.29 -18.78
CA ALA A 46 42.07 -21.57 -18.43
C ALA A 46 41.20 -22.45 -17.50
N ALA A 47 40.22 -21.85 -16.82
CA ALA A 47 39.23 -22.56 -16.03
C ALA A 47 38.16 -23.24 -16.92
N LYS A 48 37.39 -24.15 -16.32
CA LYS A 48 36.24 -24.81 -16.97
C LYS A 48 34.95 -24.31 -16.32
N VAL A 49 33.93 -24.01 -17.13
CA VAL A 49 32.63 -23.56 -16.60
C VAL A 49 32.00 -24.66 -15.74
N ARG A 50 31.47 -24.29 -14.58
CA ARG A 50 30.84 -25.17 -13.57
C ARG A 50 31.73 -26.33 -13.08
N LYS A 51 33.06 -26.18 -13.11
CA LYS A 51 33.99 -27.15 -12.51
C LYS A 51 34.87 -26.47 -11.46
N ASN A 52 34.87 -27.02 -10.24
CA ASN A 52 35.81 -26.65 -9.19
C ASN A 52 37.23 -27.04 -9.61
N MET A 53 38.16 -26.09 -9.53
CA MET A 53 39.55 -26.27 -9.90
C MET A 53 40.48 -25.52 -8.93
N THR A 54 41.66 -26.08 -8.66
CA THR A 54 42.65 -25.41 -7.81
C THR A 54 43.55 -24.48 -8.61
N ALA A 55 44.26 -23.57 -7.93
CA ALA A 55 45.27 -22.73 -8.59
C ALA A 55 46.38 -23.57 -9.26
N ASP A 56 46.78 -24.70 -8.66
CA ASP A 56 47.76 -25.64 -9.23
C ASP A 56 47.29 -26.29 -10.53
N GLU A 57 45.98 -26.52 -10.69
CA GLU A 57 45.42 -27.04 -11.93
C GLU A 57 45.28 -25.98 -13.04
N ILE A 58 45.11 -24.70 -12.65
CA ILE A 58 44.89 -23.58 -13.57
C ILE A 58 46.21 -22.98 -14.06
N ALA A 59 47.20 -22.80 -13.17
CA ALA A 59 48.48 -22.14 -13.49
C ALA A 59 49.21 -22.74 -14.71
N PRO A 60 49.33 -24.08 -14.86
CA PRO A 60 49.95 -24.67 -16.05
C PRO A 60 49.17 -24.42 -17.34
N ARG A 61 47.85 -24.21 -17.26
CA ARG A 61 46.98 -24.01 -18.43
C ARG A 61 47.04 -22.58 -18.96
N CYS A 62 47.18 -21.59 -18.08
CA CYS A 62 47.40 -20.19 -18.46
C CYS A 62 48.89 -19.83 -18.62
N LYS A 63 49.80 -20.76 -18.28
CA LYS A 63 51.27 -20.57 -18.35
C LYS A 63 51.76 -19.40 -17.49
N LYS A 64 51.16 -19.20 -16.33
CA LYS A 64 51.56 -18.18 -15.34
C LYS A 64 52.14 -18.84 -14.09
N PRO A 65 53.02 -18.15 -13.35
CA PRO A 65 53.46 -18.59 -12.03
C PRO A 65 52.27 -18.86 -11.09
N LEU A 66 52.43 -19.82 -10.18
CA LEU A 66 51.35 -20.21 -9.25
C LEU A 66 50.87 -19.03 -8.39
N GLU A 67 51.78 -18.27 -7.81
CA GLU A 67 51.44 -17.13 -6.93
C GLU A 67 50.74 -15.99 -7.69
N GLU A 68 51.17 -15.71 -8.93
CA GLU A 68 50.47 -14.77 -9.80
C GLU A 68 49.07 -15.27 -10.14
N THR A 69 48.93 -16.56 -10.43
CA THR A 69 47.64 -17.19 -10.73
C THR A 69 46.70 -17.12 -9.52
N LYS A 70 47.19 -17.41 -8.31
CA LYS A 70 46.41 -17.29 -7.06
C LYS A 70 45.89 -15.86 -6.86
N LYS A 71 46.75 -14.86 -7.06
CA LYS A 71 46.35 -13.45 -6.96
C LYS A 71 45.25 -13.11 -7.97
N LEU A 72 45.43 -13.45 -9.24
CA LEU A 72 44.45 -13.16 -10.29
C LEU A 72 43.13 -13.92 -10.11
N LEU A 73 43.18 -15.15 -9.60
CA LEU A 73 41.99 -15.93 -9.23
C LEU A 73 41.22 -15.28 -8.08
N TRP A 74 41.93 -14.75 -7.09
CA TRP A 74 41.32 -13.98 -6.01
C TRP A 74 40.70 -12.67 -6.53
N ASP A 75 41.43 -11.92 -7.36
CA ASP A 75 40.92 -10.69 -7.98
C ASP A 75 39.65 -10.99 -8.82
N LEU A 76 39.62 -12.12 -9.54
CA LEU A 76 38.44 -12.58 -10.28
C LEU A 76 37.28 -12.95 -9.35
N ALA A 77 37.56 -13.48 -8.16
CA ALA A 77 36.54 -13.77 -7.16
C ALA A 77 35.94 -12.49 -6.58
N VAL A 78 36.78 -11.52 -6.20
CA VAL A 78 36.35 -10.19 -5.72
C VAL A 78 35.57 -9.42 -6.80
N ALA A 79 35.97 -9.56 -8.06
CA ALA A 79 35.26 -8.99 -9.20
C ALA A 79 33.87 -9.61 -9.43
N GLY A 80 33.60 -10.81 -8.89
CA GLY A 80 32.36 -11.55 -9.09
C GLY A 80 32.34 -12.47 -10.32
N VAL A 81 33.50 -12.74 -10.93
CA VAL A 81 33.61 -13.60 -12.12
C VAL A 81 33.82 -15.07 -11.75
N MET A 82 34.47 -15.35 -10.62
CA MET A 82 34.68 -16.72 -10.13
C MET A 82 34.12 -16.88 -8.72
N ARG A 83 33.54 -18.04 -8.43
CA ARG A 83 33.20 -18.44 -7.06
C ARG A 83 34.41 -19.13 -6.45
N VAL A 84 34.76 -18.76 -5.23
CA VAL A 84 35.81 -19.41 -4.45
C VAL A 84 35.19 -20.02 -3.21
N HIS A 85 35.58 -21.25 -2.88
CA HIS A 85 35.31 -21.84 -1.57
C HIS A 85 36.55 -22.57 -1.07
N HIS A 86 36.69 -22.67 0.25
CA HIS A 86 37.78 -23.38 0.90
C HIS A 86 37.35 -24.77 1.35
N ALA A 87 38.09 -25.80 0.94
CA ALA A 87 37.87 -27.18 1.40
C ALA A 87 39.20 -27.94 1.46
N ASP A 88 39.36 -28.81 2.47
CA ASP A 88 40.54 -29.67 2.63
C ASP A 88 41.88 -28.90 2.60
N GLY A 89 41.90 -27.69 3.18
CA GLY A 89 43.09 -26.83 3.22
C GLY A 89 43.44 -26.16 1.87
N THR A 90 42.58 -26.28 0.86
CA THR A 90 42.81 -25.78 -0.50
C THR A 90 41.66 -24.89 -0.97
N ASP A 91 42.00 -23.83 -1.71
CA ASP A 91 41.02 -23.00 -2.39
C ASP A 91 40.64 -23.59 -3.74
N TYR A 92 39.34 -23.76 -3.93
CA TYR A 92 38.75 -24.19 -5.20
C TYR A 92 38.02 -23.02 -5.85
N TYR A 93 38.36 -22.77 -7.09
CA TYR A 93 37.79 -21.72 -7.93
C TYR A 93 36.91 -22.35 -8.99
N MET A 94 35.73 -21.77 -9.19
CA MET A 94 34.75 -22.21 -10.17
C MET A 94 34.29 -21.03 -11.00
N LEU A 95 34.31 -21.19 -12.32
CA LEU A 95 33.73 -20.23 -13.26
C LEU A 95 32.22 -20.55 -13.40
N PRO A 96 31.30 -19.77 -12.83
CA PRO A 96 29.88 -20.07 -12.89
C PRO A 96 29.28 -19.73 -14.26
N ILE A 97 28.00 -20.05 -14.44
CA ILE A 97 27.23 -19.51 -15.57
C ILE A 97 26.91 -18.03 -15.34
N TRP A 98 26.34 -17.36 -16.33
CA TRP A 98 25.98 -15.95 -16.20
C TRP A 98 24.96 -15.66 -15.11
N VAL A 99 23.84 -16.40 -15.09
CA VAL A 99 22.74 -16.23 -14.13
C VAL A 99 22.02 -17.57 -13.91
N PRO A 100 21.79 -17.99 -12.65
CA PRO A 100 22.44 -17.49 -11.43
C PRO A 100 23.96 -17.66 -11.45
N GLY A 101 24.72 -16.66 -11.00
CA GLY A 101 26.20 -16.68 -11.04
C GLY A 101 26.86 -15.34 -11.33
N ILE A 102 27.67 -15.27 -12.38
CA ILE A 102 28.59 -14.15 -12.65
C ILE A 102 27.91 -12.79 -12.52
N MET A 103 26.78 -12.56 -13.20
CA MET A 103 26.17 -11.23 -13.21
C MET A 103 25.62 -10.83 -11.84
N GLU A 104 25.10 -11.79 -11.07
CA GLU A 104 24.64 -11.54 -9.70
C GLU A 104 25.82 -11.20 -8.80
N MET A 105 26.89 -11.98 -8.85
CA MET A 105 28.08 -11.78 -8.02
C MET A 105 28.81 -10.46 -8.37
N MET A 106 28.89 -10.11 -9.66
CA MET A 106 29.45 -8.83 -10.09
C MET A 106 28.65 -7.63 -9.59
N VAL A 107 27.31 -7.74 -9.57
CA VAL A 107 26.42 -6.68 -9.04
C VAL A 107 26.39 -6.68 -7.51
N ALA A 108 26.63 -7.83 -6.87
CA ALA A 108 26.68 -7.96 -5.42
C ALA A 108 27.85 -7.16 -4.82
N ASN A 109 28.95 -6.99 -5.55
CA ASN A 109 29.99 -6.04 -5.18
C ASN A 109 29.45 -4.60 -5.32
N LYS A 110 29.13 -3.97 -4.18
CA LYS A 110 28.46 -2.67 -4.13
C LYS A 110 29.31 -1.56 -4.74
N GLU A 111 30.57 -1.44 -4.33
CA GLU A 111 31.47 -0.39 -4.82
C GLU A 111 31.66 -0.48 -6.33
N GLN A 112 31.80 -1.70 -6.84
CA GLN A 112 31.91 -1.97 -8.27
C GLN A 112 30.63 -1.59 -9.03
N ALA A 113 29.46 -1.99 -8.53
CA ALA A 113 28.18 -1.71 -9.19
C ALA A 113 27.83 -0.22 -9.20
N GLU A 114 28.14 0.51 -8.12
CA GLU A 114 27.98 1.97 -8.04
C GLU A 114 28.93 2.69 -9.01
N LYS A 115 30.18 2.21 -9.13
CA LYS A 115 31.18 2.77 -10.05
C LYS A 115 30.82 2.52 -11.51
N TYR A 116 30.22 1.36 -11.81
CA TYR A 116 29.87 0.94 -13.17
C TYR A 116 28.40 0.53 -13.29
N PRO A 117 27.45 1.48 -13.32
CA PRO A 117 26.01 1.19 -13.40
C PRO A 117 25.59 0.35 -14.62
N VAL A 118 26.41 0.32 -15.68
CA VAL A 118 26.23 -0.56 -16.85
C VAL A 118 26.06 -2.04 -16.46
N MET A 119 26.58 -2.47 -15.29
CA MET A 119 26.38 -3.84 -14.81
C MET A 119 24.93 -4.15 -14.48
N ALA A 120 24.23 -3.22 -13.84
CA ALA A 120 22.81 -3.35 -13.54
C ALA A 120 21.98 -3.47 -14.83
N GLU A 121 22.27 -2.63 -15.81
CA GLU A 121 21.65 -2.68 -17.14
C GLU A 121 21.92 -4.02 -17.83
N CYS A 122 23.18 -4.50 -17.80
CA CYS A 122 23.56 -5.76 -18.41
C CYS A 122 22.86 -6.95 -17.75
N PHE A 123 22.73 -6.95 -16.42
CA PHE A 123 22.05 -8.01 -15.68
C PHE A 123 20.54 -8.02 -15.99
N GLU A 124 19.89 -6.86 -16.03
CA GLU A 124 18.49 -6.73 -16.47
C GLU A 124 18.32 -7.24 -17.90
N GLU A 125 19.17 -6.77 -18.81
CA GLU A 125 19.07 -7.01 -20.24
C GLU A 125 19.31 -8.47 -20.58
N TYR A 126 20.34 -9.08 -19.98
CA TYR A 126 20.65 -10.50 -20.14
C TYR A 126 19.48 -11.36 -19.66
N THR A 127 19.04 -11.15 -18.42
CA THR A 127 17.95 -11.96 -17.84
C THR A 127 16.68 -11.81 -18.66
N ARG A 128 16.33 -10.61 -19.11
CA ARG A 128 15.16 -10.38 -19.97
C ARG A 128 15.32 -11.09 -21.32
N ARG A 129 16.46 -10.94 -22.01
CA ARG A 129 16.68 -11.55 -23.34
C ARG A 129 16.70 -13.07 -23.30
N ARG A 130 17.38 -13.67 -22.31
CA ARG A 130 17.60 -15.12 -22.26
C ARG A 130 16.38 -15.88 -21.74
N THR A 131 15.66 -15.33 -20.77
CA THR A 131 14.44 -15.97 -20.24
C THR A 131 13.26 -15.94 -21.20
N LYS A 132 13.29 -15.11 -22.26
CA LYS A 132 12.27 -15.12 -23.33
C LYS A 132 12.05 -16.50 -23.95
N LEU A 133 13.15 -17.21 -24.27
CA LEU A 133 13.10 -18.55 -24.87
C LEU A 133 12.96 -19.62 -23.78
N LEU A 134 13.66 -19.45 -22.68
CA LEU A 134 13.71 -20.45 -21.62
C LEU A 134 12.38 -20.55 -20.86
N GLY A 135 11.84 -19.43 -20.39
CA GLY A 135 10.68 -19.33 -19.50
C GLY A 135 9.48 -20.19 -19.92
N PRO A 136 8.91 -19.99 -21.12
CA PRO A 136 7.73 -20.73 -21.54
C PRO A 136 7.97 -22.23 -21.77
N ASN A 137 9.22 -22.71 -21.82
CA ASN A 137 9.58 -24.06 -22.24
C ASN A 137 10.16 -24.92 -21.12
N VAL A 138 10.38 -24.35 -19.94
CA VAL A 138 10.85 -25.08 -18.78
C VAL A 138 9.66 -25.79 -18.12
N PRO A 139 9.76 -27.11 -17.86
CA PRO A 139 8.74 -27.82 -17.08
C PRO A 139 8.71 -27.35 -15.63
N VAL A 140 7.55 -27.50 -14.98
CA VAL A 140 7.38 -27.25 -13.53
C VAL A 140 8.45 -27.99 -12.72
N GLY A 141 9.01 -27.31 -11.71
CA GLY A 141 10.07 -27.82 -10.83
C GLY A 141 11.49 -27.81 -11.42
N LYS A 142 11.64 -27.47 -12.71
CA LYS A 142 12.95 -27.48 -13.43
C LYS A 142 13.43 -26.09 -13.83
N GLY A 143 12.84 -25.05 -13.22
CA GLY A 143 13.30 -23.68 -13.28
C GLY A 143 14.78 -23.53 -12.96
N LEU A 144 15.42 -22.44 -13.41
CA LEU A 144 16.75 -22.09 -12.86
C LEU A 144 16.64 -21.58 -11.41
N MET A 145 15.48 -21.02 -11.09
CA MET A 145 15.07 -20.59 -9.76
C MET A 145 13.75 -21.28 -9.43
N ARG A 146 13.46 -21.45 -8.14
CA ARG A 146 12.25 -22.12 -7.68
C ARG A 146 11.70 -21.41 -6.45
N VAL A 147 10.40 -21.12 -6.46
CA VAL A 147 9.65 -20.67 -5.31
C VAL A 147 9.53 -21.83 -4.32
N ILE A 148 9.90 -21.56 -3.08
CA ILE A 148 9.65 -22.46 -1.96
C ILE A 148 8.42 -21.93 -1.21
N PRO A 149 7.41 -22.77 -0.93
CA PRO A 149 6.29 -22.35 -0.11
C PRO A 149 6.76 -21.85 1.26
N VAL A 150 6.06 -20.86 1.83
CA VAL A 150 6.19 -20.57 3.26
C VAL A 150 5.85 -21.85 4.03
N GLU A 151 6.73 -22.27 4.91
CA GLU A 151 6.67 -23.60 5.53
C GLU A 151 5.39 -23.80 6.36
N GLU A 152 4.94 -22.76 7.06
CA GLU A 152 3.65 -22.76 7.77
C GLU A 152 2.46 -23.08 6.86
N ALA A 153 2.53 -22.73 5.56
CA ALA A 153 1.47 -22.96 4.59
C ALA A 153 1.35 -24.43 4.13
N ILE A 154 2.39 -25.24 4.35
CA ILE A 154 2.43 -26.66 4.00
C ILE A 154 2.57 -27.56 5.24
N ASN A 155 2.57 -26.96 6.44
CA ASN A 155 2.67 -27.68 7.70
C ASN A 155 1.51 -28.67 7.85
N GLY A 156 1.83 -29.94 8.09
CA GLY A 156 0.86 -31.02 8.21
C GLY A 156 0.46 -31.68 6.88
N ASP A 157 0.99 -31.26 5.73
CA ASP A 157 0.87 -32.01 4.49
C ASP A 157 1.78 -33.24 4.54
N SER A 158 1.19 -34.44 4.59
CA SER A 158 1.95 -35.71 4.60
C SER A 158 2.75 -35.96 3.33
N HIS A 159 2.54 -35.17 2.28
CA HIS A 159 3.26 -35.26 1.00
C HIS A 159 4.33 -34.17 0.85
N ALA A 160 4.48 -33.26 1.82
CA ALA A 160 5.57 -32.31 1.82
C ALA A 160 6.90 -33.06 1.92
N ALA A 161 7.87 -32.67 1.08
CA ALA A 161 9.21 -33.24 1.08
C ALA A 161 10.23 -32.25 1.66
N ASP A 162 11.32 -32.75 2.23
CA ASP A 162 12.42 -31.92 2.78
C ASP A 162 12.89 -30.80 1.83
N TYR A 163 12.89 -31.02 0.51
CA TYR A 163 13.33 -30.03 -0.48
C TYR A 163 12.31 -28.89 -0.72
N GLU A 164 11.16 -28.94 -0.05
CA GLU A 164 10.10 -27.94 -0.12
C GLU A 164 9.97 -27.14 1.19
N GLU A 165 10.81 -27.45 2.18
CA GLU A 165 10.87 -26.79 3.48
C GLU A 165 12.11 -25.90 3.55
N VAL A 166 11.93 -24.64 3.95
CA VAL A 166 13.05 -23.69 4.06
C VAL A 166 13.96 -24.10 5.23
N SER A 167 13.37 -24.58 6.33
CA SER A 167 14.08 -25.07 7.52
C SER A 167 15.07 -26.18 7.18
N SER A 168 14.68 -27.13 6.33
CA SER A 168 15.54 -28.22 5.86
C SER A 168 16.86 -27.73 5.26
N TYR A 169 16.84 -26.63 4.49
CA TYR A 169 18.06 -26.03 3.93
C TYR A 169 18.90 -25.31 4.98
N ILE A 170 18.25 -24.53 5.85
CA ILE A 170 18.92 -23.79 6.93
C ILE A 170 19.59 -24.76 7.91
N GLU A 171 18.94 -25.87 8.25
CA GLU A 171 19.46 -26.82 9.22
C GLU A 171 20.64 -27.64 8.70
N LYS A 172 20.60 -28.00 7.41
CA LYS A 172 21.67 -28.76 6.73
C LYS A 172 22.88 -27.88 6.39
N ALA A 173 22.72 -26.57 6.34
CA ALA A 173 23.80 -25.64 6.03
C ALA A 173 24.91 -25.68 7.09
N TRP A 174 26.16 -25.83 6.63
CA TRP A 174 27.33 -25.74 7.51
C TRP A 174 27.83 -24.30 7.66
N ARG A 175 27.38 -23.37 6.79
CA ARG A 175 27.68 -21.95 6.89
C ARG A 175 26.56 -21.11 6.28
N LEU A 176 26.28 -19.97 6.92
CA LEU A 176 25.22 -19.04 6.50
C LEU A 176 25.76 -17.62 6.46
N CYS A 177 25.33 -16.85 5.46
CA CYS A 177 25.56 -15.42 5.43
C CYS A 177 24.35 -14.70 4.83
N VAL A 178 24.22 -13.40 5.10
CA VAL A 178 23.23 -12.53 4.46
C VAL A 178 23.93 -11.53 3.55
N SER A 179 23.27 -11.18 2.45
CA SER A 179 23.74 -10.25 1.44
C SER A 179 22.60 -9.38 0.90
N ASP A 180 22.97 -8.22 0.36
CA ASP A 180 22.03 -7.33 -0.33
C ASP A 180 21.46 -7.98 -1.60
N CYS A 181 20.19 -7.70 -1.91
CA CYS A 181 19.54 -8.18 -3.12
C CYS A 181 20.07 -7.46 -4.38
N THR A 182 20.75 -8.22 -5.23
CA THR A 182 21.33 -7.76 -6.50
C THR A 182 20.28 -7.29 -7.51
N CYS A 183 19.09 -7.90 -7.52
CA CYS A 183 17.97 -7.49 -8.38
C CYS A 183 17.42 -6.11 -7.96
N ARG A 184 17.23 -5.88 -6.65
CA ARG A 184 16.76 -4.58 -6.12
C ARG A 184 17.83 -3.51 -6.34
N ARG A 185 19.10 -3.83 -6.13
CA ARG A 185 20.23 -2.95 -6.46
C ARG A 185 20.26 -2.55 -7.92
N SER A 186 20.08 -3.52 -8.82
CA SER A 186 20.06 -3.24 -10.25
C SER A 186 18.93 -2.27 -10.61
N ARG A 187 17.72 -2.51 -10.09
CA ARG A 187 16.58 -1.60 -10.29
C ARG A 187 16.85 -0.21 -9.73
N ARG A 188 17.44 -0.11 -8.53
CA ARG A 188 17.82 1.18 -7.93
C ARG A 188 18.80 1.95 -8.82
N LEU A 189 19.87 1.30 -9.27
CA LEU A 189 20.90 1.93 -10.12
C LEU A 189 20.33 2.40 -11.47
N MET A 190 19.29 1.74 -11.96
CA MET A 190 18.55 2.14 -13.16
C MET A 190 17.47 3.21 -12.90
N GLY A 191 17.28 3.66 -11.65
CA GLY A 191 16.20 4.61 -11.29
C GLY A 191 14.80 3.98 -11.31
N GLU A 192 14.72 2.66 -11.26
CA GLU A 192 13.49 1.88 -11.37
C GLU A 192 13.13 1.12 -10.09
N GLY A 193 13.67 1.50 -8.93
CA GLY A 193 13.32 0.84 -7.67
C GLY A 193 11.81 0.89 -7.37
N CYS A 194 11.26 -0.14 -6.71
CA CYS A 194 9.83 -0.25 -6.42
C CYS A 194 9.46 -0.02 -4.94
N GLY A 195 10.33 0.63 -4.15
CA GLY A 195 10.15 0.85 -2.71
C GLY A 195 10.69 -0.28 -1.83
N HIS A 196 10.79 -1.50 -2.36
CA HIS A 196 11.46 -2.59 -1.65
C HIS A 196 12.98 -2.42 -1.70
N LEU A 197 13.62 -2.23 -0.54
CA LEU A 197 15.04 -1.91 -0.42
C LEU A 197 15.94 -3.15 -0.47
N GLU A 198 17.22 -2.98 -0.80
CA GLU A 198 18.12 -4.09 -1.12
C GLU A 198 18.73 -4.82 0.08
N GLN A 199 18.79 -4.19 1.26
CA GLN A 199 19.60 -4.65 2.39
C GLN A 199 19.12 -5.96 3.01
N ASP A 200 20.07 -6.86 3.32
CA ASP A 200 19.88 -8.10 4.08
C ASP A 200 18.74 -9.02 3.59
N MET A 201 18.58 -9.13 2.26
CA MET A 201 17.46 -9.84 1.64
C MET A 201 17.80 -11.25 1.13
N CYS A 202 19.07 -11.55 0.86
CA CYS A 202 19.49 -12.81 0.26
C CYS A 202 20.37 -13.59 1.25
N ILE A 203 19.84 -14.71 1.74
CA ILE A 203 20.58 -15.65 2.57
C ILE A 203 21.40 -16.56 1.64
N GLN A 204 22.70 -16.62 1.85
CA GLN A 204 23.62 -17.51 1.13
C GLN A 204 23.94 -18.70 2.03
N LEU A 205 24.10 -19.87 1.43
CA LEU A 205 24.34 -21.14 2.12
C LEU A 205 25.66 -21.74 1.64
N ASP A 206 26.36 -22.40 2.55
CA ASP A 206 27.51 -23.27 2.27
C ASP A 206 28.59 -22.59 1.41
N GLU A 207 28.88 -23.13 0.22
CA GLU A 207 29.86 -22.55 -0.71
C GLU A 207 29.50 -21.11 -1.13
N GLY A 208 28.20 -20.80 -1.21
CA GLY A 208 27.73 -19.43 -1.45
C GLY A 208 28.09 -18.54 -0.27
N ALA A 209 27.78 -18.97 0.95
CA ALA A 209 28.11 -18.23 2.17
C ALA A 209 29.63 -17.98 2.28
N ASP A 210 30.44 -19.03 2.06
CA ASP A 210 31.91 -18.94 2.11
C ASP A 210 32.44 -17.89 1.13
N TYR A 211 31.97 -17.92 -0.12
CA TYR A 211 32.33 -16.93 -1.13
C TYR A 211 32.00 -15.49 -0.68
N PHE A 212 30.76 -15.25 -0.27
CA PHE A 212 30.27 -13.91 0.05
C PHE A 212 30.98 -13.33 1.30
N ILE A 213 31.27 -14.16 2.30
CA ILE A 213 32.01 -13.75 3.50
C ILE A 213 33.46 -13.42 3.12
N ARG A 214 34.12 -14.31 2.38
CA ARG A 214 35.54 -14.17 2.02
C ARG A 214 35.81 -12.96 1.13
N THR A 215 34.87 -12.62 0.25
CA THR A 215 34.97 -11.44 -0.63
C THR A 215 34.49 -10.14 0.03
N GLY A 216 33.99 -10.18 1.27
CA GLY A 216 33.49 -9.02 2.00
C GLY A 216 32.15 -8.48 1.48
N VAL A 217 31.42 -9.28 0.69
CA VAL A 217 30.15 -8.89 0.07
C VAL A 217 28.94 -9.25 0.94
N GLY A 218 29.08 -10.26 1.81
CA GLY A 218 28.05 -10.70 2.74
C GLY A 218 28.55 -10.78 4.18
N ARG A 219 27.60 -10.79 5.11
CA ARG A 219 27.83 -10.86 6.55
C ARG A 219 27.44 -12.23 7.06
N GLU A 220 28.32 -12.90 7.81
CA GLU A 220 28.01 -14.18 8.45
C GLU A 220 26.88 -14.02 9.48
N ILE A 221 25.96 -14.99 9.52
CA ILE A 221 24.77 -14.97 10.38
C ILE A 221 24.57 -16.32 11.07
N THR A 222 23.81 -16.33 12.17
CA THR A 222 23.37 -17.58 12.80
C THR A 222 22.11 -18.14 12.13
N LYS A 223 21.74 -19.38 12.47
CA LYS A 223 20.47 -19.98 12.01
C LYS A 223 19.28 -19.21 12.55
N GLU A 224 19.32 -18.78 13.80
CA GLU A 224 18.27 -17.98 14.44
C GLU A 224 18.05 -16.66 13.69
N GLU A 225 19.12 -15.95 13.36
CA GLU A 225 19.04 -14.73 12.56
C GLU A 225 18.48 -15.00 11.15
N ALA A 226 18.84 -16.13 10.53
CA ALA A 226 18.26 -16.53 9.24
C ALA A 226 16.73 -16.71 9.32
N TYR A 227 16.22 -17.38 10.37
CA TYR A 227 14.78 -17.50 10.59
C TYR A 227 14.10 -16.15 10.86
N GLU A 228 14.76 -15.25 11.58
CA GLU A 228 14.23 -13.88 11.79
C GLU A 228 14.12 -13.11 10.47
N ILE A 229 15.12 -13.21 9.59
CA ILE A 229 15.10 -12.59 8.24
C ILE A 229 13.93 -13.16 7.42
N LEU A 230 13.77 -14.48 7.39
CA LEU A 230 12.68 -15.15 6.66
C LEU A 230 11.31 -14.72 7.19
N LYS A 231 11.15 -14.70 8.52
CA LYS A 231 9.91 -14.24 9.16
C LYS A 231 9.59 -12.79 8.83
N ARG A 232 10.57 -11.88 8.92
CA ARG A 232 10.39 -10.47 8.53
C ARG A 232 10.00 -10.36 7.06
N ALA A 233 10.62 -11.15 6.18
CA ALA A 233 10.29 -11.17 4.76
C ALA A 233 8.84 -11.61 4.51
N GLU A 234 8.37 -12.66 5.19
CA GLU A 234 7.00 -13.14 5.15
C GLU A 234 6.01 -12.12 5.70
N GLU A 235 6.32 -11.47 6.82
CA GLU A 235 5.54 -10.38 7.42
C GLU A 235 5.37 -9.21 6.44
N ASN A 236 6.40 -8.92 5.64
CA ASN A 236 6.40 -7.92 4.56
C ASN A 236 5.85 -8.45 3.22
N GLY A 237 5.35 -9.68 3.15
CA GLY A 237 4.70 -10.25 1.97
C GLY A 237 5.65 -10.67 0.85
N LEU A 238 6.94 -10.85 1.14
CA LEU A 238 7.96 -11.30 0.19
C LEU A 238 7.92 -12.82 0.02
N VAL A 239 8.33 -13.30 -1.15
CA VAL A 239 8.31 -14.72 -1.51
C VAL A 239 9.70 -15.33 -1.45
N HIS A 240 9.82 -16.52 -0.90
CA HIS A 240 11.07 -17.28 -0.86
C HIS A 240 11.36 -17.95 -2.21
N GLU A 241 12.55 -17.69 -2.76
CA GLU A 241 13.07 -18.38 -3.94
C GLU A 241 14.44 -18.99 -3.66
N ILE A 242 14.70 -20.18 -4.20
CA ILE A 242 16.01 -20.82 -4.19
C ILE A 242 16.59 -20.96 -5.59
N GLN A 243 17.91 -21.06 -5.66
CA GLN A 243 18.58 -21.54 -6.85
C GLN A 243 18.29 -23.04 -7.05
N ASN A 244 17.96 -23.43 -8.28
CA ASN A 244 17.46 -24.77 -8.60
C ASN A 244 18.35 -25.46 -9.66
N LEU A 245 19.67 -25.42 -9.44
CA LEU A 245 20.70 -25.80 -10.43
C LEU A 245 21.64 -26.94 -10.01
N ASP A 246 21.71 -27.25 -8.72
CA ASP A 246 22.80 -28.04 -8.14
C ASP A 246 22.36 -29.46 -7.76
N GLY A 247 21.09 -29.80 -8.03
CA GLY A 247 20.50 -31.11 -7.84
C GLY A 247 19.76 -31.24 -6.50
N GLU A 248 19.01 -32.34 -6.35
CA GLU A 248 18.02 -32.50 -5.28
C GLU A 248 18.55 -32.23 -3.87
N GLY A 249 17.87 -31.32 -3.17
CA GLY A 249 18.18 -30.89 -1.81
C GLY A 249 19.40 -29.96 -1.71
N LYS A 250 19.89 -29.39 -2.81
CA LYS A 250 21.09 -28.52 -2.81
C LYS A 250 20.80 -27.14 -3.39
N THR A 251 21.03 -26.12 -2.58
CA THR A 251 21.02 -24.72 -3.00
C THR A 251 22.16 -23.98 -2.33
N VAL A 252 22.60 -22.88 -2.94
CA VAL A 252 23.60 -21.97 -2.38
C VAL A 252 22.98 -20.64 -1.94
N ALA A 253 21.68 -20.43 -2.16
CA ALA A 253 20.98 -19.21 -1.80
C ALA A 253 19.48 -19.40 -1.57
N ILE A 254 18.93 -18.62 -0.64
CA ILE A 254 17.51 -18.35 -0.44
C ILE A 254 17.31 -16.83 -0.56
N CYS A 255 16.44 -16.40 -1.46
CA CYS A 255 16.15 -15.00 -1.75
C CYS A 255 14.73 -14.63 -1.32
N ASN A 256 14.58 -13.43 -0.74
CA ASN A 256 13.29 -12.87 -0.32
C ASN A 256 12.78 -11.85 -1.35
N CYS A 257 11.94 -12.32 -2.27
CA CYS A 257 11.67 -11.66 -3.53
C CYS A 257 10.31 -10.95 -3.60
N CYS A 258 10.30 -9.79 -4.27
CA CYS A 258 9.10 -9.13 -4.75
C CYS A 258 9.10 -9.13 -6.29
N THR A 259 7.94 -9.31 -6.92
CA THR A 259 7.87 -9.41 -8.38
C THR A 259 8.24 -8.10 -9.08
N CYS A 260 8.06 -6.95 -8.42
CA CYS A 260 8.39 -5.65 -9.00
C CYS A 260 9.89 -5.43 -9.22
N SER A 261 10.77 -6.19 -8.55
CA SER A 261 12.22 -6.10 -8.71
C SER A 261 12.88 -7.39 -9.17
N CYS A 262 12.43 -8.55 -8.69
CA CYS A 262 13.09 -9.83 -8.96
C CYS A 262 13.10 -10.19 -10.44
N PHE A 263 14.29 -10.49 -10.98
CA PHE A 263 14.45 -10.87 -12.38
C PHE A 263 13.94 -12.28 -12.69
N SER A 264 13.85 -13.15 -11.67
CA SER A 264 13.23 -14.49 -11.73
C SER A 264 11.71 -14.42 -11.72
N LEU A 265 11.08 -13.89 -10.65
CA LEU A 265 9.62 -13.78 -10.56
C LEU A 265 9.01 -13.02 -11.73
N ARG A 266 9.72 -12.02 -12.26
CA ARG A 266 9.32 -11.31 -13.47
C ARG A 266 9.00 -12.25 -14.63
N VAL A 267 9.68 -13.38 -14.80
CA VAL A 267 9.39 -14.31 -15.92
C VAL A 267 7.93 -14.78 -15.87
N GLY A 268 7.40 -15.03 -14.67
CA GLY A 268 6.01 -15.41 -14.44
C GLY A 268 5.00 -14.33 -14.87
N LYS A 269 5.38 -13.05 -14.82
CA LYS A 269 4.48 -11.93 -15.18
C LYS A 269 4.76 -11.30 -16.53
N TYR A 270 6.00 -10.95 -16.81
CA TYR A 270 6.40 -10.37 -18.08
C TYR A 270 6.14 -11.33 -19.23
N TYR A 271 6.53 -12.60 -19.08
CA TYR A 271 6.30 -13.62 -20.11
C TYR A 271 5.08 -14.48 -19.80
N MET A 272 4.30 -14.19 -18.75
CA MET A 272 3.13 -14.99 -18.38
C MET A 272 3.45 -16.51 -18.32
N SER A 273 4.62 -16.85 -17.77
CA SER A 273 5.19 -18.20 -17.76
C SER A 273 5.63 -18.60 -16.34
N PRO A 274 4.67 -18.81 -15.41
CA PRO A 274 4.97 -19.06 -14.00
C PRO A 274 5.68 -20.38 -13.73
N ASP A 275 5.57 -21.38 -14.61
CA ASP A 275 6.25 -22.67 -14.44
C ASP A 275 7.78 -22.54 -14.38
N PHE A 276 8.33 -21.42 -14.86
CA PHE A 276 9.75 -21.12 -14.75
C PHE A 276 10.24 -21.05 -13.28
N ASN A 277 9.37 -20.69 -12.33
CA ASN A 277 9.73 -20.56 -10.92
C ASN A 277 8.69 -21.16 -9.96
N ARG A 278 7.57 -21.72 -10.44
CA ARG A 278 6.51 -22.30 -9.61
C ARG A 278 7.01 -23.42 -8.69
N SER A 279 6.42 -23.51 -7.50
CA SER A 279 6.52 -24.66 -6.60
C SER A 279 5.67 -25.85 -7.10
N ASN A 280 5.51 -26.89 -6.28
CA ASN A 280 4.56 -27.98 -6.57
C ASN A 280 3.10 -27.65 -6.19
N TYR A 281 2.88 -26.47 -5.62
CA TYR A 281 1.62 -26.07 -5.01
C TYR A 281 0.90 -25.00 -5.81
N VAL A 282 -0.42 -24.94 -5.64
CA VAL A 282 -1.26 -23.82 -6.08
C VAL A 282 -2.18 -23.40 -4.94
N SER A 283 -2.55 -22.12 -4.90
CA SER A 283 -3.50 -21.63 -3.92
C SER A 283 -4.93 -22.00 -4.30
N LYS A 284 -5.74 -22.38 -3.32
CA LYS A 284 -7.17 -22.65 -3.46
C LYS A 284 -7.95 -21.94 -2.38
N VAL A 285 -9.04 -21.28 -2.80
CA VAL A 285 -9.89 -20.49 -1.91
C VAL A 285 -11.15 -21.29 -1.56
N ASP A 286 -11.42 -21.40 -0.27
CA ASP A 286 -12.74 -21.77 0.26
C ASP A 286 -13.61 -20.51 0.29
N VAL A 287 -14.53 -20.43 -0.68
CA VAL A 287 -15.39 -19.27 -0.88
C VAL A 287 -16.32 -19.05 0.31
N ASP A 288 -16.74 -20.12 1.00
CA ASP A 288 -17.68 -20.04 2.11
C ASP A 288 -17.04 -19.39 3.34
N LYS A 289 -15.78 -19.69 3.60
CA LYS A 289 -14.98 -19.04 4.67
C LYS A 289 -14.48 -17.65 4.28
N CYS A 290 -14.34 -17.36 2.99
CA CYS A 290 -13.75 -16.11 2.53
C CYS A 290 -14.62 -14.88 2.84
N THR A 291 -13.97 -13.80 3.28
CA THR A 291 -14.60 -12.51 3.63
C THR A 291 -14.15 -11.37 2.73
N ALA A 292 -13.37 -11.64 1.67
CA ALA A 292 -12.81 -10.61 0.79
C ALA A 292 -12.08 -9.47 1.53
N CYS A 293 -11.39 -9.77 2.64
CA CYS A 293 -10.66 -8.74 3.39
C CYS A 293 -9.52 -8.08 2.57
N GLY A 294 -9.00 -8.80 1.58
CA GLY A 294 -7.98 -8.30 0.63
C GLY A 294 -6.54 -8.55 1.05
N GLN A 295 -6.26 -9.03 2.26
CA GLN A 295 -4.89 -9.23 2.73
C GLN A 295 -4.09 -10.20 1.85
N CYS A 296 -4.71 -11.28 1.36
CA CYS A 296 -4.07 -12.19 0.41
C CYS A 296 -3.83 -11.56 -0.98
N VAL A 297 -4.71 -10.64 -1.41
CA VAL A 297 -4.60 -9.93 -2.69
C VAL A 297 -3.48 -8.90 -2.63
N GLU A 298 -3.45 -8.06 -1.58
CA GLU A 298 -2.42 -7.05 -1.32
C GLU A 298 -1.01 -7.67 -1.28
N ASN A 299 -0.88 -8.90 -0.77
CA ASN A 299 0.40 -9.62 -0.66
C ASN A 299 0.69 -10.60 -1.81
N CYS A 300 -0.18 -10.72 -2.81
CA CYS A 300 0.06 -11.60 -3.95
C CYS A 300 1.10 -10.98 -4.90
N GLN A 301 2.34 -11.47 -4.83
CA GLN A 301 3.44 -10.97 -5.66
C GLN A 301 3.21 -11.19 -7.15
N VAL A 302 2.49 -12.25 -7.54
CA VAL A 302 2.23 -12.56 -8.97
C VAL A 302 0.84 -12.15 -9.43
N ASN A 303 0.09 -11.41 -8.62
CA ASN A 303 -1.26 -10.92 -8.96
C ASN A 303 -2.15 -12.04 -9.54
N ALA A 304 -2.10 -13.21 -8.89
CA ALA A 304 -2.96 -14.36 -9.19
C ALA A 304 -4.28 -14.29 -8.39
N LEU A 305 -4.32 -13.47 -7.34
CA LEU A 305 -5.47 -13.30 -6.45
C LEU A 305 -6.09 -11.93 -6.69
N HIS A 306 -7.42 -11.87 -6.78
CA HIS A 306 -8.20 -10.63 -6.88
C HIS A 306 -9.41 -10.70 -5.96
N LEU A 307 -9.89 -9.54 -5.51
CA LEU A 307 -11.16 -9.41 -4.81
C LEU A 307 -12.30 -9.52 -5.83
N GLY A 308 -13.10 -10.56 -5.71
CA GLY A 308 -14.27 -10.79 -6.56
C GLY A 308 -15.57 -10.76 -5.77
N ARG A 309 -16.65 -11.14 -6.47
CA ARG A 309 -17.98 -11.32 -5.90
C ARG A 309 -18.15 -12.71 -5.29
N LYS A 310 -19.05 -12.81 -4.31
CA LYS A 310 -19.52 -14.06 -3.72
C LYS A 310 -21.02 -14.29 -3.93
N LEU A 311 -21.81 -13.22 -4.06
CA LEU A 311 -23.26 -13.34 -4.27
C LEU A 311 -23.60 -14.01 -5.60
N CYS A 312 -24.62 -14.86 -5.59
CA CYS A 312 -25.16 -15.55 -6.75
C CYS A 312 -25.62 -14.57 -7.83
N ALA A 313 -25.42 -14.93 -9.10
CA ALA A 313 -25.77 -14.10 -10.24
C ALA A 313 -27.07 -14.58 -10.88
N LYS A 314 -27.97 -13.66 -11.26
CA LYS A 314 -29.17 -14.01 -12.05
C LYS A 314 -28.78 -14.57 -13.41
N THR A 315 -27.79 -13.94 -14.04
CA THR A 315 -27.18 -14.37 -15.30
C THR A 315 -25.80 -14.98 -15.00
N PRO A 316 -25.54 -16.23 -15.40
CA PRO A 316 -24.25 -16.87 -15.20
C PRO A 316 -23.11 -16.02 -15.78
N ILE A 317 -22.07 -15.83 -14.98
CA ILE A 317 -20.88 -15.11 -15.40
C ILE A 317 -19.99 -16.08 -16.18
N PRO A 318 -19.55 -15.72 -17.40
CA PRO A 318 -18.67 -16.58 -18.18
C PRO A 318 -17.34 -16.82 -17.44
N GLU A 319 -16.90 -18.07 -17.36
CA GLU A 319 -15.53 -18.35 -16.92
C GLU A 319 -14.53 -17.83 -17.95
N LYS A 320 -13.51 -17.13 -17.48
CA LYS A 320 -12.43 -16.63 -18.32
C LYS A 320 -11.42 -17.75 -18.59
N GLU A 321 -11.31 -18.20 -19.83
CA GLU A 321 -10.28 -19.16 -20.22
C GLU A 321 -8.91 -18.45 -20.30
N THR A 322 -8.00 -18.76 -19.37
CA THR A 322 -6.62 -18.26 -19.41
C THR A 322 -5.78 -19.08 -20.39
N GLU A 323 -5.32 -18.47 -21.49
CA GLU A 323 -4.35 -19.11 -22.38
C GLU A 323 -3.04 -19.42 -21.62
N THR A 324 -2.41 -20.56 -21.90
CA THR A 324 -1.15 -20.93 -21.24
C THR A 324 -0.06 -21.26 -22.26
N PRO A 325 1.22 -21.25 -21.85
CA PRO A 325 2.28 -21.81 -22.68
C PRO A 325 2.03 -23.27 -23.07
N HIS A 326 1.39 -24.10 -22.23
CA HIS A 326 1.24 -25.54 -22.47
C HIS A 326 0.51 -25.92 -23.76
N ASP A 327 -0.39 -25.07 -24.24
CA ASP A 327 -1.31 -25.36 -25.33
C ASP A 327 -1.26 -24.32 -26.46
N HIS A 328 -0.36 -23.33 -26.35
CA HIS A 328 -0.19 -22.28 -27.35
C HIS A 328 1.28 -21.96 -27.66
N VAL A 329 1.56 -21.47 -28.88
CA VAL A 329 2.87 -20.94 -29.26
C VAL A 329 3.11 -19.59 -28.58
N TRP A 330 3.98 -19.55 -27.57
CA TRP A 330 4.11 -18.39 -26.69
C TRP A 330 5.13 -17.34 -27.17
N MET A 331 6.27 -17.79 -27.69
CA MET A 331 7.44 -16.93 -27.92
C MET A 331 7.35 -16.03 -29.15
N LEU A 332 6.48 -16.38 -30.10
CA LEU A 332 6.30 -15.66 -31.36
C LEU A 332 5.19 -14.60 -31.28
N ASN A 333 4.31 -14.69 -30.28
CA ASN A 333 3.18 -13.78 -30.11
C ASN A 333 3.38 -12.85 -28.92
N LYS A 334 3.92 -11.64 -29.18
CA LYS A 334 4.15 -10.63 -28.15
C LYS A 334 2.88 -10.18 -27.40
N LYS A 335 1.68 -10.41 -27.94
CA LYS A 335 0.41 -10.08 -27.26
C LYS A 335 0.15 -10.96 -26.04
N ARG A 336 0.84 -12.10 -25.91
CA ARG A 336 0.75 -13.01 -24.77
C ARG A 336 1.67 -12.63 -23.61
N TRP A 337 2.45 -11.56 -23.76
CA TRP A 337 3.37 -11.06 -22.76
C TRP A 337 2.78 -9.81 -22.10
N ASN A 338 3.23 -9.51 -20.90
CA ASN A 338 2.86 -8.31 -20.17
C ASN A 338 4.10 -7.47 -19.82
N PRO A 339 4.65 -6.68 -20.76
CA PRO A 339 5.75 -5.76 -20.47
C PRO A 339 5.43 -4.74 -19.37
N GLU A 340 4.15 -4.37 -19.23
CA GLU A 340 3.64 -3.38 -18.29
C GLU A 340 3.27 -3.96 -16.91
N PHE A 341 3.72 -5.18 -16.59
CA PHE A 341 3.35 -5.88 -15.34
C PHE A 341 3.63 -5.10 -14.04
N ARG A 342 4.49 -4.07 -14.11
CA ARG A 342 4.85 -3.19 -12.99
C ARG A 342 3.91 -1.99 -12.84
N PHE A 343 2.99 -1.79 -13.79
CA PHE A 343 2.07 -0.65 -13.84
C PHE A 343 0.60 -1.06 -13.91
N ASN A 344 0.29 -2.30 -14.35
CA ASN A 344 -1.07 -2.79 -14.54
C ASN A 344 -1.49 -3.86 -13.51
N ARG A 345 -0.99 -3.77 -12.28
CA ARG A 345 -1.44 -4.60 -11.17
C ARG A 345 -2.84 -4.17 -10.73
N ASP A 346 -3.79 -5.09 -10.83
CA ASP A 346 -5.17 -4.90 -10.39
C ASP A 346 -5.45 -5.66 -9.08
N GLU A 347 -6.35 -5.14 -8.27
CA GLU A 347 -6.76 -5.78 -7.02
C GLU A 347 -8.17 -6.35 -7.11
N ILE A 348 -8.97 -5.88 -8.06
CA ILE A 348 -10.38 -6.25 -8.20
C ILE A 348 -10.57 -7.12 -9.43
N ASP A 349 -11.44 -8.12 -9.32
CA ASP A 349 -11.89 -8.93 -10.44
C ASP A 349 -12.76 -8.10 -11.41
N GLU A 350 -12.85 -8.51 -12.68
CA GLU A 350 -13.67 -7.82 -13.67
C GLU A 350 -15.15 -7.70 -13.25
N ASN A 351 -15.65 -8.63 -12.44
CA ASN A 351 -17.03 -8.65 -11.95
C ASN A 351 -17.25 -7.83 -10.65
N GLY A 352 -16.23 -7.12 -10.18
CA GLY A 352 -16.30 -6.26 -9.01
C GLY A 352 -16.27 -7.02 -7.68
N THR A 353 -16.32 -6.26 -6.58
CA THR A 353 -16.31 -6.81 -5.22
C THR A 353 -17.29 -6.08 -4.29
N ALA A 354 -17.18 -6.36 -2.99
CA ALA A 354 -17.99 -5.79 -1.93
C ALA A 354 -18.11 -4.25 -2.00
N PRO A 355 -19.32 -3.70 -2.18
CA PRO A 355 -19.54 -2.25 -2.29
C PRO A 355 -19.01 -1.46 -1.09
N CYS A 356 -19.07 -2.05 0.11
CA CYS A 356 -18.63 -1.38 1.34
C CYS A 356 -17.11 -1.15 1.42
N LYS A 357 -16.28 -2.02 0.81
CA LYS A 357 -14.83 -1.80 0.69
C LYS A 357 -14.52 -0.86 -0.46
N THR A 358 -15.23 -0.97 -1.58
CA THR A 358 -15.06 -0.10 -2.75
C THR A 358 -15.34 1.36 -2.43
N ASN A 359 -16.44 1.65 -1.72
CA ASN A 359 -16.89 3.01 -1.45
C ASN A 359 -16.23 3.65 -0.20
N CYS A 360 -15.51 2.86 0.61
CA CYS A 360 -14.67 3.40 1.68
C CYS A 360 -13.38 3.99 1.07
N PRO A 361 -13.07 5.29 1.27
CA PRO A 361 -11.86 5.90 0.70
C PRO A 361 -10.55 5.23 1.12
N ALA A 362 -10.53 4.62 2.31
CA ALA A 362 -9.38 3.89 2.83
C ALA A 362 -9.41 2.39 2.47
N HIS A 363 -10.45 1.90 1.79
CA HIS A 363 -10.64 0.49 1.40
C HIS A 363 -10.47 -0.50 2.58
N ILE A 364 -11.03 -0.13 3.73
CA ILE A 364 -11.00 -0.97 4.93
C ILE A 364 -11.70 -2.32 4.69
N ALA A 365 -11.23 -3.37 5.35
CA ALA A 365 -11.73 -4.73 5.17
C ALA A 365 -13.06 -4.97 5.92
N VAL A 366 -14.14 -4.29 5.50
CA VAL A 366 -15.45 -4.27 6.17
C VAL A 366 -15.99 -5.66 6.50
N GLN A 367 -16.18 -6.51 5.49
CA GLN A 367 -16.65 -7.88 5.70
C GLN A 367 -15.72 -8.70 6.62
N GLY A 368 -14.42 -8.44 6.54
CA GLY A 368 -13.42 -9.13 7.35
C GLY A 368 -13.58 -8.83 8.84
N TYR A 369 -13.64 -7.55 9.22
CA TYR A 369 -13.76 -7.20 10.63
C TYR A 369 -15.16 -7.51 11.20
N ILE A 370 -16.21 -7.43 10.37
CA ILE A 370 -17.57 -7.85 10.77
C ILE A 370 -17.57 -9.36 11.07
N LYS A 371 -16.93 -10.18 10.24
CA LYS A 371 -16.83 -11.62 10.49
C LYS A 371 -16.05 -11.95 11.76
N LEU A 372 -14.96 -11.23 12.03
CA LEU A 372 -14.18 -11.39 13.26
C LEU A 372 -15.00 -10.97 14.49
N ALA A 373 -15.76 -9.86 14.40
CA ALA A 373 -16.67 -9.43 15.46
C ALA A 373 -17.79 -10.44 15.72
N ALA A 374 -18.38 -11.04 14.68
CA ALA A 374 -19.34 -12.13 14.82
C ALA A 374 -18.80 -13.35 15.59
N GLN A 375 -17.47 -13.52 15.60
CA GLN A 375 -16.76 -14.60 16.29
C GLN A 375 -16.23 -14.17 17.68
N GLY A 376 -16.53 -12.95 18.14
CA GLY A 376 -16.00 -12.40 19.40
C GLY A 376 -14.51 -12.02 19.35
N LYS A 377 -13.89 -11.98 18.16
CA LYS A 377 -12.45 -11.74 17.96
C LYS A 377 -12.16 -10.24 17.78
N TYR A 378 -12.54 -9.40 18.74
CA TYR A 378 -12.52 -7.95 18.58
C TYR A 378 -11.12 -7.36 18.38
N MET A 379 -10.10 -7.86 19.08
CA MET A 379 -8.72 -7.38 18.88
C MET A 379 -8.15 -7.73 17.49
N GLU A 380 -8.48 -8.91 16.96
CA GLU A 380 -8.10 -9.27 15.58
C GLU A 380 -8.83 -8.41 14.55
N ALA A 381 -10.09 -8.06 14.83
CA ALA A 381 -10.91 -7.17 14.01
C ALA A 381 -10.34 -5.75 13.99
N LEU A 382 -9.96 -5.23 15.17
CA LEU A 382 -9.34 -3.93 15.34
C LEU A 382 -8.01 -3.83 14.58
N GLU A 383 -7.13 -4.82 14.74
CA GLU A 383 -5.87 -4.86 13.99
C GLU A 383 -6.10 -4.85 12.48
N LEU A 384 -7.11 -5.58 11.99
CA LEU A 384 -7.46 -5.61 10.57
C LEU A 384 -7.93 -4.23 10.07
N ILE A 385 -8.68 -3.47 10.88
CA ILE A 385 -9.08 -2.09 10.56
C ILE A 385 -7.84 -1.20 10.50
N LYS A 386 -6.93 -1.33 11.47
CA LYS A 386 -5.70 -0.51 11.59
C LYS A 386 -4.69 -0.67 10.46
N LYS A 387 -4.80 -1.72 9.63
CA LYS A 387 -4.04 -1.81 8.38
C LYS A 387 -4.29 -0.61 7.47
N ASN A 388 -5.53 -0.12 7.41
CA ASN A 388 -5.96 0.93 6.48
C ASN A 388 -6.51 2.19 7.16
N ASN A 389 -6.84 2.13 8.44
CA ASN A 389 -7.33 3.28 9.20
C ASN A 389 -6.69 3.31 10.60
N PRO A 390 -5.75 4.25 10.88
CA PRO A 390 -5.15 4.40 12.20
C PRO A 390 -6.09 5.00 13.26
N PHE A 391 -7.24 5.55 12.84
CA PHE A 391 -8.22 6.21 13.71
C PHE A 391 -9.61 5.52 13.68
N PRO A 392 -9.71 4.21 13.96
CA PRO A 392 -10.98 3.50 13.94
C PRO A 392 -12.01 4.05 14.93
N ALA A 393 -11.61 4.49 16.12
CA ALA A 393 -12.50 5.02 17.14
C ALA A 393 -13.08 6.36 16.70
N VAL A 394 -12.23 7.32 16.29
CA VAL A 394 -12.72 8.59 15.71
C VAL A 394 -13.69 8.31 14.56
N CYS A 395 -13.31 7.45 13.61
CA CYS A 395 -14.18 7.14 12.49
C CYS A 395 -15.48 6.42 12.92
N GLY A 396 -15.54 5.74 14.05
CA GLY A 396 -16.78 5.13 14.57
C GLY A 396 -17.79 6.16 15.08
N HIS A 397 -17.36 7.40 15.33
CA HIS A 397 -18.24 8.47 15.82
C HIS A 397 -18.67 9.47 14.74
N ILE A 398 -17.82 9.68 13.71
CA ILE A 398 -17.97 10.79 12.75
C ILE A 398 -17.86 10.39 11.28
N CYS A 399 -17.78 9.10 10.95
CA CYS A 399 -17.72 8.67 9.55
C CYS A 399 -19.03 9.01 8.82
N ASN A 400 -18.92 9.31 7.53
CA ASN A 400 -20.07 9.60 6.68
C ASN A 400 -20.77 8.37 6.12
N ARG A 401 -20.31 7.17 6.52
CA ARG A 401 -20.99 5.89 6.26
C ARG A 401 -21.26 5.56 4.78
N ARG A 402 -20.39 6.01 3.84
CA ARG A 402 -20.46 5.60 2.41
C ARG A 402 -20.51 4.07 2.21
N CYS A 403 -19.92 3.32 3.14
CA CYS A 403 -19.98 1.87 3.16
C CYS A 403 -21.37 1.30 3.48
N GLU A 404 -22.18 1.99 4.29
CA GLU A 404 -23.58 1.67 4.58
C GLU A 404 -24.49 2.13 3.44
N ASP A 405 -24.27 3.34 2.90
CA ASP A 405 -25.04 3.87 1.76
C ASP A 405 -24.98 2.93 0.55
N ALA A 406 -23.82 2.35 0.29
CA ALA A 406 -23.62 1.41 -0.81
C ALA A 406 -23.93 -0.05 -0.44
N CYS A 407 -24.31 -0.35 0.81
CA CYS A 407 -24.46 -1.73 1.28
C CYS A 407 -25.51 -2.51 0.46
N SER A 408 -25.14 -3.67 -0.08
CA SER A 408 -26.06 -4.56 -0.81
C SER A 408 -27.25 -5.04 0.02
N ARG A 409 -27.16 -4.99 1.36
CA ARG A 409 -28.29 -5.38 2.23
C ARG A 409 -29.48 -4.41 2.11
N ALA A 410 -29.24 -3.15 1.72
CA ALA A 410 -30.31 -2.17 1.49
C ALA A 410 -31.26 -2.56 0.34
N ASP A 411 -30.83 -3.44 -0.57
CA ASP A 411 -31.67 -3.99 -1.64
C ASP A 411 -32.58 -5.14 -1.14
N VAL A 412 -32.40 -5.60 0.10
CA VAL A 412 -33.21 -6.64 0.77
C VAL A 412 -34.05 -6.03 1.89
N ASP A 413 -33.43 -5.23 2.77
CA ASP A 413 -34.10 -4.51 3.87
C ASP A 413 -33.40 -3.18 4.23
N GLU A 414 -32.65 -3.11 5.33
CA GLU A 414 -31.88 -1.95 5.79
C GLU A 414 -30.38 -2.27 5.74
N PRO A 415 -29.49 -1.30 5.48
CA PRO A 415 -28.05 -1.54 5.47
C PRO A 415 -27.55 -2.08 6.82
N VAL A 416 -26.44 -2.83 6.79
CA VAL A 416 -25.75 -3.25 8.02
C VAL A 416 -25.23 -2.01 8.75
N ALA A 417 -25.37 -1.94 10.08
CA ALA A 417 -24.82 -0.88 10.92
C ALA A 417 -23.30 -1.03 11.10
N ILE A 418 -22.58 -0.90 9.98
CA ILE A 418 -21.14 -1.09 9.84
C ILE A 418 -20.36 -0.16 10.77
N ASP A 419 -20.81 1.09 10.91
CA ASP A 419 -20.16 2.12 11.72
C ASP A 419 -20.31 1.84 13.22
N GLU A 420 -21.49 1.38 13.66
CA GLU A 420 -21.76 1.01 15.06
C GLU A 420 -20.96 -0.23 15.48
N ILE A 421 -20.85 -1.24 14.60
CA ILE A 421 -19.95 -2.39 14.81
C ILE A 421 -18.49 -1.91 14.94
N LYS A 422 -18.05 -0.99 14.08
CA LYS A 422 -16.69 -0.44 14.12
C LYS A 422 -16.45 0.35 15.41
N LYS A 423 -17.42 1.16 15.86
CA LYS A 423 -17.37 1.90 17.12
C LYS A 423 -17.16 0.95 18.30
N PHE A 424 -17.97 -0.11 18.40
CA PHE A 424 -17.81 -1.14 19.44
C PHE A 424 -16.43 -1.83 19.43
N ILE A 425 -15.93 -2.17 18.24
CA ILE A 425 -14.59 -2.78 18.10
C ILE A 425 -13.49 -1.81 18.55
N ALA A 426 -13.62 -0.53 18.22
CA ALA A 426 -12.61 0.47 18.53
C ALA A 426 -12.63 0.90 20.01
N GLU A 427 -13.77 0.80 20.70
CA GLU A 427 -13.85 1.02 22.15
C GLU A 427 -12.90 0.12 22.95
N GLN A 428 -12.57 -1.05 22.40
CA GLN A 428 -11.67 -2.01 23.05
C GLN A 428 -10.26 -1.45 23.29
N GLU A 429 -9.81 -0.44 22.54
CA GLU A 429 -8.46 0.12 22.64
C GLU A 429 -8.37 1.52 23.24
N LEU A 430 -9.49 2.10 23.66
CA LEU A 430 -9.49 3.44 24.27
C LEU A 430 -8.73 3.48 25.60
N LYS A 431 -8.72 2.35 26.32
CA LYS A 431 -8.00 2.21 27.59
C LYS A 431 -6.54 1.81 27.36
N ALA A 432 -5.66 2.36 28.18
CA ALA A 432 -4.22 2.12 28.06
C ALA A 432 -3.84 0.64 28.23
N GLU A 433 -4.59 -0.13 29.03
CA GLU A 433 -4.26 -1.53 29.32
C GLU A 433 -4.57 -2.48 28.14
N THR A 434 -5.48 -2.08 27.25
CA THR A 434 -5.97 -2.90 26.13
C THR A 434 -5.63 -2.30 24.77
N ARG A 435 -4.87 -1.20 24.75
CA ARG A 435 -4.52 -0.46 23.55
C ARG A 435 -3.71 -1.31 22.56
N PHE A 436 -4.10 -1.29 21.29
CA PHE A 436 -3.35 -1.96 20.24
C PHE A 436 -2.20 -1.07 19.74
N ILE A 437 -0.96 -1.53 19.96
CA ILE A 437 0.25 -0.88 19.46
C ILE A 437 0.81 -1.67 18.27
N PRO A 438 0.83 -1.10 17.05
CA PRO A 438 1.38 -1.78 15.89
C PRO A 438 2.91 -1.91 16.01
N LYS A 439 3.44 -3.02 15.51
CA LYS A 439 4.89 -3.24 15.43
C LYS A 439 5.48 -2.54 14.21
N MET A 440 6.78 -2.26 14.26
CA MET A 440 7.53 -1.80 13.09
C MET A 440 7.50 -2.91 12.02
N LEU A 441 7.16 -2.52 10.79
CA LEU A 441 7.04 -3.39 9.63
C LEU A 441 7.99 -2.87 8.55
N ASN A 442 9.25 -3.29 8.64
CA ASN A 442 10.19 -3.16 7.54
C ASN A 442 11.06 -4.42 7.40
N PRO A 443 11.64 -4.66 6.21
CA PRO A 443 12.45 -5.87 6.00
C PRO A 443 13.76 -5.89 6.80
N GLN A 444 14.30 -4.73 7.18
CA GLN A 444 15.60 -4.59 7.85
C GLN A 444 15.56 -4.92 9.35
N GLY A 445 14.40 -4.77 10.00
CA GLY A 445 14.25 -4.95 11.44
C GLY A 445 14.74 -3.77 12.29
N GLU A 446 15.19 -2.68 11.67
CA GLU A 446 15.72 -1.49 12.34
C GLU A 446 15.24 -0.18 11.67
N LYS A 447 15.40 0.95 12.36
CA LYS A 447 15.05 2.27 11.81
C LYS A 447 15.98 2.68 10.67
N TYR A 448 15.44 3.41 9.69
CA TYR A 448 16.22 3.94 8.56
C TYR A 448 17.11 5.14 8.91
N GLY A 449 16.93 5.76 10.08
CA GLY A 449 17.70 6.95 10.50
C GLY A 449 17.41 8.22 9.68
N LYS A 450 16.31 8.25 8.94
CA LYS A 450 15.89 9.39 8.10
C LYS A 450 14.77 10.17 8.79
N LYS A 451 14.91 11.50 8.84
CA LYS A 451 13.95 12.40 9.50
C LYS A 451 12.91 12.93 8.53
N ILE A 452 11.64 12.83 8.90
CA ILE A 452 10.50 13.34 8.11
C ILE A 452 9.72 14.39 8.92
N ALA A 453 9.42 15.52 8.29
CA ALA A 453 8.61 16.58 8.89
C ALA A 453 7.17 16.50 8.36
N VAL A 454 6.21 16.34 9.25
CA VAL A 454 4.78 16.44 8.95
C VAL A 454 4.30 17.78 9.51
N ILE A 455 3.68 18.61 8.67
CA ILE A 455 3.24 19.96 9.04
C ILE A 455 1.72 19.97 9.13
N GLY A 456 1.22 20.03 10.37
CA GLY A 456 -0.19 19.88 10.72
C GLY A 456 -0.49 18.53 11.39
N GLY A 457 -1.05 18.57 12.60
CA GLY A 457 -1.41 17.43 13.42
C GLY A 457 -2.86 16.98 13.25
N GLY A 458 -3.49 17.24 12.11
CA GLY A 458 -4.83 16.73 11.77
C GLY A 458 -4.82 15.27 11.26
N PRO A 459 -5.98 14.72 10.86
CA PRO A 459 -6.10 13.31 10.42
C PRO A 459 -5.12 12.91 9.32
N ALA A 460 -4.93 13.76 8.30
CA ALA A 460 -3.99 13.48 7.21
C ALA A 460 -2.55 13.41 7.71
N GLY A 461 -2.11 14.41 8.49
CA GLY A 461 -0.75 14.48 9.02
C GLY A 461 -0.45 13.32 9.96
N MET A 462 -1.35 13.05 10.92
CA MET A 462 -1.19 11.95 11.85
C MET A 462 -1.25 10.59 11.14
N SER A 463 -2.09 10.41 10.12
CA SER A 463 -2.10 9.19 9.31
C SER A 463 -0.77 8.98 8.57
N CYS A 464 -0.24 10.01 7.93
CA CYS A 464 1.07 9.95 7.28
C CYS A 464 2.17 9.59 8.29
N ALA A 465 2.15 10.22 9.47
CA ALA A 465 3.10 9.94 10.54
C ALA A 465 3.01 8.50 11.05
N TYR A 466 1.81 7.96 11.24
CA TYR A 466 1.58 6.58 11.66
C TYR A 466 2.25 5.58 10.70
N TYR A 467 1.98 5.71 9.39
CA TYR A 467 2.52 4.76 8.40
C TYR A 467 4.03 4.90 8.18
N LEU A 468 4.57 6.12 8.25
CA LEU A 468 6.03 6.33 8.17
C LEU A 468 6.75 5.81 9.42
N GLN A 469 6.19 6.03 10.60
CA GLN A 469 6.77 5.55 11.86
C GLN A 469 6.82 4.02 11.89
N ILE A 470 5.74 3.34 11.48
CA ILE A 470 5.69 1.87 11.36
C ILE A 470 6.73 1.34 10.37
N ARG A 471 7.09 2.10 9.33
CA ARG A 471 8.16 1.71 8.40
C ARG A 471 9.57 1.94 8.95
N GLY A 472 9.71 2.58 10.10
CA GLY A 472 11.01 2.83 10.75
C GLY A 472 11.63 4.18 10.41
N TYR A 473 10.83 5.20 10.09
CA TYR A 473 11.29 6.59 9.96
C TYR A 473 11.20 7.34 11.29
N ASP A 474 12.04 8.35 11.48
CA ASP A 474 11.90 9.29 12.60
C ASP A 474 11.00 10.45 12.18
N VAL A 475 9.74 10.42 12.65
CA VAL A 475 8.72 11.40 12.23
C VAL A 475 8.50 12.46 13.30
N THR A 476 8.53 13.72 12.89
CA THR A 476 8.12 14.86 13.73
C THR A 476 6.91 15.55 13.13
N VAL A 477 5.83 15.66 13.91
CA VAL A 477 4.63 16.42 13.57
C VAL A 477 4.74 17.82 14.20
N PHE A 478 4.78 18.85 13.36
CA PHE A 478 4.74 20.26 13.78
C PHE A 478 3.29 20.74 13.75
N GLU A 479 2.77 21.12 14.91
CA GLU A 479 1.38 21.53 15.11
C GLU A 479 1.34 22.96 15.66
N LYS A 480 0.55 23.83 15.01
CA LYS A 480 0.40 25.23 15.40
C LYS A 480 -0.32 25.39 16.73
N ASN A 481 -1.33 24.56 16.98
CA ASN A 481 -2.10 24.61 18.21
C ASN A 481 -1.36 23.94 19.37
N ASP A 482 -1.87 24.13 20.58
CA ASP A 482 -1.34 23.54 21.82
C ASP A 482 -1.52 22.00 21.87
N ARG A 483 -2.47 21.46 21.11
CA ARG A 483 -2.78 20.03 21.03
C ARG A 483 -2.89 19.54 19.57
N PRO A 484 -2.44 18.31 19.28
CA PRO A 484 -2.71 17.65 18.00
C PRO A 484 -4.17 17.19 17.88
N GLY A 485 -4.51 16.69 16.70
CA GLY A 485 -5.85 16.24 16.30
C GLY A 485 -6.53 17.17 15.28
N GLY A 486 -6.03 18.39 15.10
CA GLY A 486 -6.55 19.34 14.10
C GLY A 486 -8.06 19.56 14.25
N MET A 487 -8.83 19.41 13.16
CA MET A 487 -10.28 19.57 13.20
C MET A 487 -11.00 18.53 14.08
N LEU A 488 -10.41 17.37 14.37
CA LEU A 488 -11.01 16.41 15.30
C LEU A 488 -11.10 16.99 16.72
N THR A 489 -10.04 17.67 17.15
CA THR A 489 -9.95 18.29 18.47
C THR A 489 -10.57 19.68 18.48
N MET A 490 -10.40 20.46 17.41
CA MET A 490 -10.73 21.88 17.41
C MET A 490 -12.02 22.23 16.67
N GLY A 491 -12.46 21.38 15.73
CA GLY A 491 -13.58 21.69 14.83
C GLY A 491 -14.85 20.90 15.13
N ILE A 492 -14.73 19.66 15.60
CA ILE A 492 -15.87 18.79 15.87
C ILE A 492 -16.33 18.96 17.33
N PRO A 493 -17.62 19.21 17.59
CA PRO A 493 -18.13 19.35 18.95
C PRO A 493 -17.97 18.09 19.80
N THR A 494 -17.78 18.26 21.12
CA THR A 494 -17.60 17.14 22.07
C THR A 494 -18.79 16.16 22.06
N PHE A 495 -20.02 16.63 21.84
CA PHE A 495 -21.21 15.78 21.79
C PHE A 495 -21.27 14.87 20.54
N ARG A 496 -20.38 15.09 19.56
CA ARG A 496 -20.19 14.22 18.40
C ARG A 496 -18.91 13.40 18.48
N LEU A 497 -17.87 13.92 19.12
CA LEU A 497 -16.58 13.26 19.24
C LEU A 497 -15.93 13.73 20.53
N GLU A 498 -15.95 12.87 21.54
CA GLU A 498 -15.30 13.16 22.81
C GLU A 498 -13.78 13.30 22.62
N LYS A 499 -13.17 14.23 23.37
CA LYS A 499 -11.76 14.58 23.19
C LYS A 499 -10.83 13.46 23.66
N ASP A 500 -11.23 12.70 24.66
CA ASP A 500 -10.53 11.53 25.17
C ASP A 500 -10.45 10.40 24.14
N VAL A 501 -11.47 10.23 23.27
CA VAL A 501 -11.42 9.31 22.13
C VAL A 501 -10.29 9.69 21.17
N VAL A 502 -10.19 10.99 20.84
CA VAL A 502 -9.11 11.50 19.96
C VAL A 502 -7.74 11.33 20.64
N ASP A 503 -7.65 11.73 21.92
CA ASP A 503 -6.40 11.64 22.70
C ASP A 503 -5.90 10.19 22.81
N ALA A 504 -6.78 9.21 23.01
CA ALA A 504 -6.42 7.80 23.08
C ALA A 504 -5.77 7.29 21.78
N GLU A 505 -6.24 7.72 20.62
CA GLU A 505 -5.64 7.33 19.34
C GLU A 505 -4.35 8.12 19.04
N ILE A 506 -4.22 9.35 19.53
CA ILE A 506 -2.96 10.11 19.47
C ILE A 506 -1.90 9.45 20.37
N GLU A 507 -2.28 8.90 21.54
CA GLU A 507 -1.35 8.14 22.39
C GLU A 507 -0.76 6.94 21.66
N VAL A 508 -1.52 6.25 20.80
CA VAL A 508 -0.96 5.19 19.95
C VAL A 508 0.19 5.72 19.10
N LEU A 509 0.07 6.92 18.52
CA LEU A 509 1.14 7.55 17.73
C LEU A 509 2.36 7.89 18.59
N ARG A 510 2.14 8.37 19.82
CA ARG A 510 3.24 8.64 20.77
C ARG A 510 3.97 7.37 21.16
N GLU A 511 3.23 6.29 21.46
CA GLU A 511 3.78 5.00 21.88
C GLU A 511 4.59 4.31 20.77
N ILE A 512 4.19 4.46 19.50
CA ILE A 512 5.01 3.98 18.37
C ILE A 512 6.21 4.89 18.06
N GLY A 513 6.31 6.04 18.72
CA GLY A 513 7.47 6.94 18.70
C GLY A 513 7.36 8.16 17.79
N VAL A 514 6.15 8.57 17.38
CA VAL A 514 5.94 9.85 16.68
C VAL A 514 6.19 11.01 17.65
N THR A 515 7.01 11.97 17.24
CA THR A 515 7.27 13.18 18.02
C THR A 515 6.31 14.29 17.64
N PHE A 516 5.58 14.86 18.61
CA PHE A 516 4.75 16.05 18.40
C PHE A 516 5.44 17.30 18.93
N ARG A 517 5.52 18.35 18.11
CA ARG A 517 5.94 19.70 18.52
C ARG A 517 4.76 20.65 18.34
N THR A 518 3.99 20.82 19.41
CA THR A 518 2.83 21.71 19.47
C THR A 518 3.24 23.16 19.73
N GLY A 519 2.35 24.11 19.44
CA GLY A 519 2.60 25.54 19.56
C GLY A 519 3.61 26.10 18.55
N ILE A 520 3.91 25.36 17.47
CA ILE A 520 4.89 25.73 16.45
C ILE A 520 4.20 25.91 15.10
N GLU A 521 4.14 27.14 14.62
CA GLU A 521 3.61 27.48 13.30
C GLU A 521 4.73 27.54 12.25
N VAL A 522 4.80 26.54 11.37
CA VAL A 522 5.75 26.55 10.25
C VAL A 522 5.41 27.69 9.28
N GLY A 523 6.42 28.46 8.88
CA GLY A 523 6.29 29.74 8.17
C GLY A 523 6.45 30.95 9.09
N ARG A 524 6.16 30.82 10.38
CA ARG A 524 6.27 31.90 11.38
C ARG A 524 7.39 31.65 12.40
N ASP A 525 7.32 30.51 13.11
CA ASP A 525 8.26 30.18 14.19
C ASP A 525 9.49 29.42 13.67
N VAL A 526 9.29 28.61 12.63
CA VAL A 526 10.34 27.90 11.88
C VAL A 526 9.95 27.84 10.40
N THR A 527 10.91 27.79 9.50
CA THR A 527 10.69 27.68 8.04
C THR A 527 11.03 26.29 7.53
N ILE A 528 10.45 25.89 6.39
CA ILE A 528 10.80 24.62 5.71
C ILE A 528 12.31 24.57 5.42
N ARG A 529 12.93 25.71 5.07
CA ARG A 529 14.37 25.83 4.84
C ARG A 529 15.19 25.51 6.09
N GLU A 530 14.81 26.03 7.25
CA GLU A 530 15.51 25.74 8.51
C GLU A 530 15.33 24.27 8.92
N LEU A 531 14.15 23.69 8.68
CA LEU A 531 13.94 22.26 8.92
C LEU A 531 14.83 21.40 8.00
N ARG A 532 14.98 21.75 6.71
CA ARG A 532 15.98 21.07 5.85
C ARG A 532 17.39 21.13 6.44
N GLN A 533 17.80 22.28 6.97
CA GLN A 533 19.11 22.43 7.63
C GLN A 533 19.25 21.59 8.91
N GLN A 534 18.15 21.23 9.57
CA GLN A 534 18.12 20.31 10.71
C GLN A 534 18.16 18.82 10.30
N GLY A 535 18.23 18.53 9.00
CA GLY A 535 18.36 17.19 8.44
C GLY A 535 17.04 16.50 8.11
N TYR A 536 15.91 17.23 8.05
CA TYR A 536 14.67 16.69 7.52
C TYR A 536 14.76 16.49 6.00
N GLU A 537 14.46 15.29 5.52
CA GLU A 537 14.64 14.89 4.11
C GLU A 537 13.37 15.03 3.26
N ALA A 538 12.19 15.05 3.89
CA ALA A 538 10.91 15.27 3.23
C ALA A 538 9.89 15.95 4.15
N PHE A 539 8.90 16.59 3.52
CA PHE A 539 7.87 17.42 4.15
C PHE A 539 6.49 16.99 3.67
N TYR A 540 5.55 16.81 4.59
CA TYR A 540 4.14 16.59 4.27
C TYR A 540 3.29 17.75 4.77
N LEU A 541 2.67 18.49 3.85
CA LEU A 541 1.80 19.62 4.14
C LEU A 541 0.36 19.13 4.38
N ALA A 542 -0.07 19.17 5.64
CA ALA A 542 -1.36 18.68 6.12
C ALA A 542 -2.04 19.67 7.07
N ILE A 543 -1.91 20.98 6.78
CA ILE A 543 -2.43 22.06 7.64
C ILE A 543 -3.96 22.21 7.63
N GLY A 544 -4.63 21.53 6.71
CA GLY A 544 -6.08 21.58 6.55
C GLY A 544 -6.60 22.93 6.04
N ALA A 545 -7.92 23.15 6.18
CA ALA A 545 -8.60 24.40 5.87
C ALA A 545 -9.12 25.06 7.16
N GLN A 546 -8.24 25.81 7.82
CA GLN A 546 -8.41 26.32 9.18
C GLN A 546 -9.20 27.63 9.29
N GLY A 547 -9.37 28.38 8.20
CA GLY A 547 -10.11 29.64 8.18
C GLY A 547 -11.58 29.47 7.80
N GLY A 548 -12.42 30.45 8.17
CA GLY A 548 -13.77 30.59 7.62
C GLY A 548 -13.76 31.39 6.31
N ARG A 549 -14.73 31.13 5.43
CA ARG A 549 -15.02 32.03 4.30
C ARG A 549 -15.88 33.20 4.75
N LYS A 550 -15.73 34.33 4.05
CA LYS A 550 -16.51 35.54 4.26
C LYS A 550 -17.71 35.57 3.30
N LEU A 551 -18.85 36.09 3.76
CA LEU A 551 -20.08 36.35 3.02
C LEU A 551 -19.89 37.42 1.95
N GLY A 552 -19.04 38.42 2.19
CA GLY A 552 -18.83 39.55 1.29
C GLY A 552 -19.99 40.55 1.27
N VAL A 553 -20.70 40.69 2.40
CA VAL A 553 -21.85 41.61 2.54
C VAL A 553 -21.53 42.77 3.47
N GLU A 554 -22.30 43.84 3.38
CA GLU A 554 -22.20 44.98 4.31
C GLU A 554 -22.43 44.54 5.75
N GLY A 555 -21.65 45.09 6.69
CA GLY A 555 -21.77 44.81 8.14
C GLY A 555 -21.09 43.53 8.63
N GLU A 556 -20.41 42.77 7.76
CA GLU A 556 -19.79 41.48 8.11
C GLU A 556 -18.66 41.56 9.17
N GLU A 557 -18.00 42.70 9.33
CA GLU A 557 -16.94 42.89 10.34
C GLU A 557 -17.48 43.35 11.71
N ALA A 558 -18.81 43.38 11.90
CA ALA A 558 -19.43 43.86 13.13
C ALA A 558 -19.20 42.93 14.33
N ARG A 559 -19.21 43.49 15.54
CA ARG A 559 -19.18 42.70 16.77
C ARG A 559 -20.45 41.86 16.87
N GLY A 560 -20.30 40.56 17.03
CA GLY A 560 -21.39 39.58 17.00
C GLY A 560 -21.36 38.69 15.74
N VAL A 561 -20.55 39.01 14.74
CA VAL A 561 -20.31 38.14 13.57
C VAL A 561 -19.07 37.29 13.81
N LEU A 562 -19.19 35.97 13.70
CA LEU A 562 -18.08 35.02 13.80
C LEU A 562 -18.20 33.96 12.71
N SER A 563 -17.08 33.45 12.20
CA SER A 563 -17.13 32.23 11.39
C SER A 563 -17.47 31.03 12.30
N GLY A 564 -18.28 30.10 11.80
CA GLY A 564 -18.67 28.89 12.52
C GLY A 564 -17.48 28.06 13.00
N VAL A 565 -16.43 27.93 12.19
CA VAL A 565 -15.18 27.24 12.57
C VAL A 565 -14.49 27.92 13.75
N ALA A 566 -14.41 29.25 13.75
CA ALA A 566 -13.84 29.99 14.88
C ALA A 566 -14.70 29.81 16.15
N PHE A 567 -16.01 29.84 16.01
CA PHE A 567 -16.93 29.60 17.13
C PHE A 567 -16.77 28.19 17.72
N LEU A 568 -16.80 27.14 16.89
CA LEU A 568 -16.60 25.76 17.35
C LEU A 568 -15.23 25.56 18.00
N ARG A 569 -14.18 26.20 17.48
CA ARG A 569 -12.86 26.18 18.10
C ARG A 569 -12.86 26.86 19.47
N ASN A 570 -13.47 28.04 19.60
CA ASN A 570 -13.55 28.73 20.87
C ASN A 570 -14.27 27.88 21.93
N VAL A 571 -15.41 27.28 21.56
CA VAL A 571 -16.17 26.39 22.46
C VAL A 571 -15.39 25.12 22.78
N SER A 572 -14.64 24.55 21.82
CA SER A 572 -13.82 23.35 22.07
C SER A 572 -12.63 23.63 23.00
N GLN A 573 -12.12 24.86 23.02
CA GLN A 573 -11.05 25.30 23.93
C GLN A 573 -11.59 25.69 25.31
N ASP A 574 -12.80 26.26 25.35
CA ASP A 574 -13.49 26.67 26.57
C ASP A 574 -14.99 26.41 26.45
N GLU A 575 -15.44 25.28 27.00
CA GLU A 575 -16.86 24.88 27.02
C GLU A 575 -17.74 25.84 27.83
N THR A 576 -17.15 26.77 28.61
CA THR A 576 -17.90 27.81 29.32
C THR A 576 -18.29 29.00 28.44
N THR A 577 -17.81 29.05 27.19
CA THR A 577 -18.19 30.06 26.20
C THR A 577 -19.72 30.19 26.11
N LYS A 578 -20.24 31.40 26.39
CA LYS A 578 -21.68 31.69 26.34
C LYS A 578 -22.04 32.55 25.15
N LEU A 579 -23.24 32.31 24.62
CA LEU A 579 -23.94 33.20 23.71
C LEU A 579 -25.16 33.78 24.42
N GLU A 580 -25.36 35.09 24.31
CA GLU A 580 -26.53 35.80 24.83
C GLU A 580 -27.40 36.27 23.67
N GLY A 581 -28.72 36.20 23.83
CA GLY A 581 -29.68 36.62 22.80
C GLY A 581 -29.91 35.59 21.70
N ARG A 582 -30.45 36.05 20.57
CA ARG A 582 -30.81 35.26 19.40
C ARG A 582 -29.59 35.09 18.49
N THR A 583 -29.44 33.88 17.95
CA THR A 583 -28.35 33.52 17.05
C THR A 583 -28.87 33.11 15.68
N VAL A 584 -28.32 33.71 14.62
CA VAL A 584 -28.54 33.29 13.24
C VAL A 584 -27.31 32.55 12.72
N VAL A 585 -27.49 31.33 12.21
CA VAL A 585 -26.44 30.55 11.55
C VAL A 585 -26.66 30.60 10.04
N VAL A 586 -25.62 30.92 9.28
CA VAL A 586 -25.69 30.99 7.81
C VAL A 586 -24.90 29.85 7.18
N GLY A 587 -25.58 28.91 6.52
CA GLY A 587 -24.98 27.77 5.82
C GLY A 587 -25.85 26.51 5.89
N GLY A 588 -25.72 25.62 4.90
CA GLY A 588 -26.57 24.41 4.76
C GLY A 588 -25.89 23.05 5.03
N GLY A 589 -24.58 23.02 5.30
CA GLY A 589 -23.84 21.76 5.49
C GLY A 589 -23.82 21.24 6.94
N ASN A 590 -23.27 20.03 7.16
CA ASN A 590 -23.13 19.42 8.50
C ASN A 590 -22.44 20.35 9.51
N VAL A 591 -21.41 21.10 9.08
CA VAL A 591 -20.73 22.08 9.95
C VAL A 591 -21.70 23.18 10.42
N ALA A 592 -22.65 23.61 9.59
CA ALA A 592 -23.65 24.59 10.00
C ALA A 592 -24.64 24.02 11.02
N ILE A 593 -25.00 22.74 10.89
CA ILE A 593 -25.81 22.03 11.89
C ILE A 593 -25.05 21.94 13.22
N ASP A 594 -23.79 21.53 13.20
CA ASP A 594 -22.95 21.45 14.41
C ASP A 594 -22.81 22.82 15.10
N VAL A 595 -22.61 23.88 14.32
CA VAL A 595 -22.57 25.27 14.82
C VAL A 595 -23.89 25.65 15.48
N ALA A 596 -25.02 25.34 14.87
CA ALA A 596 -26.34 25.66 15.42
C ALA A 596 -26.62 24.91 16.73
N ARG A 597 -26.31 23.61 16.78
CA ARG A 597 -26.47 22.76 17.97
C ARG A 597 -25.52 23.16 19.10
N THR A 598 -24.30 23.57 18.78
CA THR A 598 -23.37 24.15 19.75
C THR A 598 -23.88 25.49 20.27
N ALA A 599 -24.49 26.33 19.42
CA ALA A 599 -25.05 27.61 19.85
C ALA A 599 -26.20 27.46 20.87
N VAL A 600 -27.06 26.45 20.69
CA VAL A 600 -28.08 26.08 21.69
C VAL A 600 -27.43 25.77 23.05
N ARG A 601 -26.41 24.92 23.06
CA ARG A 601 -25.69 24.52 24.29
C ARG A 601 -24.88 25.66 24.91
N ALA A 602 -24.42 26.61 24.10
CA ALA A 602 -23.77 27.83 24.56
C ALA A 602 -24.75 28.83 25.23
N GLY A 603 -26.06 28.56 25.22
CA GLY A 603 -27.06 29.34 25.94
C GLY A 603 -27.82 30.37 25.09
N SER A 604 -27.73 30.29 23.75
CA SER A 604 -28.54 31.13 22.85
C SER A 604 -30.02 30.97 23.14
N SER A 605 -30.78 32.07 23.21
CA SER A 605 -32.21 32.04 23.56
C SER A 605 -33.07 31.47 22.43
N GLU A 606 -32.65 31.69 21.19
CA GLU A 606 -33.25 31.15 19.97
C GLU A 606 -32.14 30.93 18.95
N VAL A 607 -32.23 29.87 18.14
CA VAL A 607 -31.28 29.59 17.07
C VAL A 607 -32.04 29.34 15.77
N ALA A 608 -31.70 30.11 14.75
CA ALA A 608 -32.26 29.97 13.41
C ALA A 608 -31.16 29.78 12.38
N LEU A 609 -31.23 28.70 11.60
CA LEU A 609 -30.32 28.41 10.51
C LEU A 609 -30.95 28.86 9.19
N TYR A 610 -30.18 29.56 8.37
CA TYR A 610 -30.56 30.01 7.04
C TYR A 610 -29.57 29.48 6.00
N CYS A 611 -30.09 28.91 4.90
CA CYS A 611 -29.27 28.38 3.82
C CYS A 611 -29.85 28.73 2.44
N LEU A 612 -29.00 28.66 1.41
CA LEU A 612 -29.37 29.01 0.03
C LEU A 612 -30.19 27.90 -0.63
N GLU A 613 -29.88 26.68 -0.27
CA GLU A 613 -30.43 25.45 -0.82
C GLU A 613 -31.90 25.30 -0.43
N SER A 614 -32.67 24.65 -1.29
CA SER A 614 -33.98 24.14 -0.90
C SER A 614 -33.84 23.02 0.14
N ALA A 615 -34.93 22.64 0.81
CA ALA A 615 -34.89 21.60 1.83
C ALA A 615 -34.38 20.24 1.28
N ASP A 616 -34.69 19.93 0.02
CA ASP A 616 -34.26 18.69 -0.64
C ASP A 616 -32.80 18.74 -1.14
N GLU A 617 -32.25 19.94 -1.32
CA GLU A 617 -30.88 20.18 -1.80
C GLU A 617 -29.90 20.50 -0.67
N MET A 618 -30.37 20.57 0.58
CA MET A 618 -29.54 20.91 1.73
C MET A 618 -28.37 19.91 1.87
N PRO A 619 -27.10 20.38 1.91
CA PRO A 619 -25.94 19.48 1.95
C PRO A 619 -25.83 18.64 3.23
N ALA A 620 -26.49 19.03 4.32
CA ALA A 620 -26.46 18.30 5.57
C ALA A 620 -27.22 16.97 5.50
N GLN A 621 -26.74 15.94 6.20
CA GLN A 621 -27.41 14.65 6.27
C GLN A 621 -28.79 14.76 6.95
N LYS A 622 -29.78 13.99 6.47
CA LYS A 622 -31.16 14.05 6.97
C LYS A 622 -31.27 13.79 8.49
N GLU A 623 -30.51 12.83 9.00
CA GLU A 623 -30.44 12.52 10.44
C GLU A 623 -29.96 13.73 11.25
N GLU A 624 -28.92 14.43 10.80
CA GLU A 624 -28.42 15.65 11.45
C GLU A 624 -29.46 16.79 11.40
N GLN A 625 -30.21 16.91 10.31
CA GLN A 625 -31.30 17.89 10.22
C GLN A 625 -32.45 17.59 11.21
N GLU A 626 -32.78 16.31 11.39
CA GLU A 626 -33.81 15.88 12.34
C GLU A 626 -33.37 16.12 13.78
N GLU A 627 -32.12 15.82 14.13
CA GLU A 627 -31.54 16.13 15.44
C GLU A 627 -31.57 17.63 15.73
N ALA A 628 -31.20 18.46 14.75
CA ALA A 628 -31.24 19.92 14.92
C ALA A 628 -32.66 20.42 15.20
N LYS A 629 -33.67 19.92 14.48
CA LYS A 629 -35.09 20.27 14.71
C LYS A 629 -35.58 19.79 16.08
N ALA A 630 -35.19 18.59 16.50
CA ALA A 630 -35.52 18.06 17.84
C ALA A 630 -34.92 18.93 18.96
N GLU A 631 -33.78 19.56 18.71
CA GLU A 631 -33.15 20.52 19.61
C GLU A 631 -33.78 21.94 19.57
N GLY A 632 -34.82 22.15 18.74
CA GLY A 632 -35.54 23.42 18.65
C GLY A 632 -34.93 24.43 17.67
N ILE A 633 -34.03 23.99 16.80
CA ILE A 633 -33.40 24.86 15.79
C ILE A 633 -34.34 24.99 14.58
N SER A 634 -34.64 26.22 14.17
CA SER A 634 -35.42 26.46 12.95
C SER A 634 -34.52 26.39 11.71
N LEU A 635 -34.94 25.60 10.69
CA LEU A 635 -34.22 25.47 9.42
C LEU A 635 -34.97 26.25 8.32
N ASN A 636 -34.36 27.34 7.83
CA ASN A 636 -34.95 28.29 6.89
C ASN A 636 -34.23 28.20 5.55
N CYS A 637 -34.77 27.37 4.66
CA CYS A 637 -34.18 27.07 3.36
C CYS A 637 -34.52 28.11 2.29
N GLY A 638 -33.62 28.31 1.33
CA GLY A 638 -33.84 29.16 0.18
C GLY A 638 -33.67 30.66 0.42
N TRP A 639 -32.77 31.03 1.32
CA TRP A 639 -32.51 32.42 1.71
C TRP A 639 -31.01 32.72 1.66
N GLY A 640 -30.63 33.79 0.97
CA GLY A 640 -29.26 34.28 0.90
C GLY A 640 -29.06 35.59 1.65
N PRO A 641 -27.91 35.80 2.32
CA PRO A 641 -27.66 37.03 3.05
C PRO A 641 -27.56 38.21 2.09
N LYS A 642 -28.23 39.32 2.42
CA LYS A 642 -28.20 40.58 1.67
C LYS A 642 -27.28 41.60 2.35
N ARG A 643 -27.45 41.83 3.64
CA ARG A 643 -26.61 42.70 4.49
C ARG A 643 -26.83 42.41 5.97
N ILE A 644 -25.86 42.79 6.79
CA ILE A 644 -25.92 42.70 8.25
C ILE A 644 -26.24 44.09 8.81
N LEU A 645 -27.26 44.16 9.66
CA LEU A 645 -27.71 45.38 10.31
C LEU A 645 -26.91 45.61 11.59
N THR A 646 -26.42 46.83 11.75
CA THR A 646 -25.52 47.17 12.85
C THR A 646 -25.90 48.50 13.51
N GLU A 647 -25.78 48.56 14.83
CA GLU A 647 -25.87 49.77 15.64
C GLU A 647 -24.62 49.86 16.53
N ASP A 648 -23.92 51.00 16.54
CA ASP A 648 -22.65 51.20 17.27
C ASP A 648 -21.59 50.10 17.02
N GLY A 649 -21.54 49.59 15.78
CA GLY A 649 -20.63 48.52 15.36
C GLY A 649 -20.93 47.15 15.99
N LYS A 650 -22.13 46.96 16.56
CA LYS A 650 -22.66 45.68 17.04
C LYS A 650 -23.81 45.22 16.14
N VAL A 651 -23.91 43.91 15.93
CA VAL A 651 -25.03 43.30 15.19
C VAL A 651 -26.35 43.55 15.93
N THR A 652 -27.38 43.94 15.16
CA THR A 652 -28.78 44.03 15.62
C THR A 652 -29.73 43.17 14.76
N GLY A 653 -29.27 42.68 13.61
CA GLY A 653 -30.02 41.77 12.76
C GLY A 653 -29.33 41.47 11.44
N ILE A 654 -29.98 40.66 10.61
CA ILE A 654 -29.55 40.31 9.27
C ILE A 654 -30.73 40.33 8.30
N GLU A 655 -30.51 40.90 7.12
CA GLU A 655 -31.48 40.93 6.03
C GLU A 655 -31.12 39.82 5.03
N PHE A 656 -32.09 39.00 4.68
CA PHE A 656 -32.00 37.95 3.66
C PHE A 656 -32.82 38.30 2.43
N LYS A 657 -32.45 37.69 1.30
CA LYS A 657 -33.18 37.72 0.02
C LYS A 657 -33.47 36.31 -0.46
N ARG A 658 -34.59 36.12 -1.14
CA ARG A 658 -35.05 34.81 -1.61
C ARG A 658 -34.07 34.25 -2.65
N CYS A 659 -33.54 33.06 -2.40
CA CYS A 659 -32.77 32.31 -3.39
C CYS A 659 -33.73 31.48 -4.25
N THR A 660 -33.67 31.71 -5.56
CA THR A 660 -34.55 31.07 -6.55
C THR A 660 -33.92 29.86 -7.20
N ALA A 661 -32.58 29.81 -7.28
CA ALA A 661 -31.81 28.67 -7.73
C ALA A 661 -30.39 28.75 -7.15
N VAL A 662 -29.78 27.62 -6.76
CA VAL A 662 -28.39 27.59 -6.26
C VAL A 662 -27.40 27.25 -7.38
N PHE A 663 -27.82 26.44 -8.33
CA PHE A 663 -27.00 25.94 -9.43
C PHE A 663 -27.47 26.45 -10.78
N ASP A 664 -26.53 26.62 -11.73
CA ASP A 664 -26.86 26.86 -13.14
C ASP A 664 -27.31 25.58 -13.85
N GLU A 665 -27.69 25.69 -15.13
CA GLU A 665 -28.11 24.56 -15.98
C GLU A 665 -27.04 23.45 -16.13
N ASN A 666 -25.77 23.76 -15.86
CA ASN A 666 -24.66 22.80 -15.88
C ASN A 666 -24.31 22.28 -14.47
N HIS A 667 -25.21 22.47 -13.50
CA HIS A 667 -25.01 22.12 -12.08
C HIS A 667 -23.79 22.78 -11.43
N ARG A 668 -23.34 23.93 -11.93
CA ARG A 668 -22.27 24.71 -11.29
C ARG A 668 -22.88 25.66 -10.27
N PHE A 669 -22.21 25.80 -9.12
CA PHE A 669 -22.64 26.73 -8.07
C PHE A 669 -22.70 28.17 -8.61
N SER A 670 -23.91 28.74 -8.71
CA SER A 670 -24.19 30.04 -9.30
C SER A 670 -25.54 30.58 -8.81
N PRO A 671 -25.64 30.95 -7.51
CA PRO A 671 -26.91 31.27 -6.90
C PRO A 671 -27.59 32.49 -7.53
N GLN A 672 -28.90 32.37 -7.77
CA GLN A 672 -29.79 33.40 -8.27
C GLN A 672 -30.72 33.86 -7.15
N TYR A 673 -31.05 35.16 -7.16
CA TYR A 673 -31.82 35.80 -6.10
C TYR A 673 -32.97 36.63 -6.67
N ASP A 674 -34.07 36.66 -5.93
CA ASP A 674 -35.08 37.71 -6.05
C ASP A 674 -34.73 38.82 -5.05
N GLU A 675 -34.31 39.98 -5.55
CA GLU A 675 -33.89 41.12 -4.72
C GLU A 675 -35.06 41.85 -4.05
N HIS A 676 -36.30 41.57 -4.48
CA HIS A 676 -37.54 42.18 -3.97
C HIS A 676 -38.19 41.37 -2.84
N ASP A 677 -37.98 40.05 -2.82
CA ASP A 677 -38.45 39.18 -1.73
C ASP A 677 -37.37 39.10 -0.64
N THR A 678 -37.54 39.91 0.40
CA THR A 678 -36.59 40.04 1.51
C THR A 678 -37.24 39.85 2.87
N VAL A 679 -36.51 39.25 3.80
CA VAL A 679 -36.89 39.11 5.21
C VAL A 679 -35.79 39.65 6.11
N THR A 680 -36.17 40.32 7.19
CA THR A 680 -35.23 40.84 8.19
C THR A 680 -35.42 40.09 9.50
N ILE A 681 -34.33 39.58 10.05
CA ILE A 681 -34.31 38.82 11.30
C ILE A 681 -33.47 39.58 12.31
N GLU A 682 -34.08 39.95 13.43
CA GLU A 682 -33.37 40.55 14.55
C GLU A 682 -32.55 39.50 15.30
N CYS A 683 -31.27 39.79 15.54
CA CYS A 683 -30.38 38.92 16.28
C CYS A 683 -29.17 39.67 16.83
N GLU A 684 -28.53 39.09 17.83
CA GLU A 684 -27.33 39.62 18.48
C GLU A 684 -26.06 38.88 18.01
N ASN A 685 -26.21 37.67 17.48
CA ASN A 685 -25.11 36.83 17.01
C ASN A 685 -25.38 36.29 15.60
N ILE A 686 -24.35 36.32 14.75
CA ILE A 686 -24.35 35.74 13.41
C ILE A 686 -23.15 34.80 13.28
N LEU A 687 -23.41 33.53 13.00
CA LEU A 687 -22.40 32.49 12.84
C LEU A 687 -22.34 32.03 11.38
N VAL A 688 -21.23 32.32 10.70
CA VAL A 688 -21.06 32.12 9.25
C VAL A 688 -20.39 30.78 8.96
N SER A 689 -21.11 29.86 8.33
CA SER A 689 -20.70 28.47 8.05
C SER A 689 -20.81 28.10 6.57
N ILE A 690 -20.38 29.01 5.68
CA ILE A 690 -20.46 28.87 4.20
C ILE A 690 -19.19 28.26 3.57
N GLY A 691 -18.39 27.55 4.36
CA GLY A 691 -17.18 26.85 3.93
C GLY A 691 -15.89 27.39 4.53
N GLN A 692 -14.81 26.66 4.25
CA GLN A 692 -13.49 26.87 4.85
C GLN A 692 -12.47 27.43 3.85
N SER A 693 -11.41 28.03 4.39
CA SER A 693 -10.28 28.59 3.65
C SER A 693 -8.96 28.11 4.24
N ILE A 694 -7.96 27.97 3.39
CA ILE A 694 -6.61 27.56 3.79
C ILE A 694 -5.79 28.83 4.05
N GLN A 695 -5.10 28.88 5.19
CA GLN A 695 -4.25 30.01 5.56
C GLN A 695 -2.78 29.59 5.50
N TRP A 696 -2.12 29.90 4.38
CA TRP A 696 -0.71 29.54 4.14
C TRP A 696 0.29 30.43 4.89
N GLY A 697 -0.08 31.68 5.17
CA GLY A 697 0.88 32.68 5.65
C GLY A 697 2.10 32.73 4.73
N THR A 698 3.29 32.66 5.33
CA THR A 698 4.61 32.64 4.68
C THR A 698 5.21 31.24 4.56
N MET A 699 4.45 30.17 4.87
CA MET A 699 4.96 28.79 4.90
C MET A 699 5.60 28.33 3.59
N LEU A 700 5.05 28.79 2.46
CA LEU A 700 5.46 28.37 1.12
C LEU A 700 6.55 29.28 0.51
N ASP A 701 6.98 30.32 1.22
CA ASP A 701 7.95 31.29 0.71
C ASP A 701 9.26 30.60 0.33
N GLY A 702 9.74 30.90 -0.88
CA GLY A 702 10.97 30.30 -1.41
C GLY A 702 10.86 28.83 -1.81
N THR A 703 9.66 28.23 -1.82
CA THR A 703 9.42 26.88 -2.36
C THR A 703 8.89 26.94 -3.80
N ARG A 704 8.96 25.81 -4.53
CA ARG A 704 8.33 25.66 -5.86
C ARG A 704 6.88 25.17 -5.80
N VAL A 705 6.26 25.15 -4.61
CA VAL A 705 4.86 24.75 -4.43
C VAL A 705 3.95 25.77 -5.10
N ARG A 706 2.98 25.30 -5.89
CA ARG A 706 1.97 26.14 -6.54
C ARG A 706 0.60 25.86 -5.94
N LEU A 707 -0.25 26.87 -5.97
CA LEU A 707 -1.63 26.78 -5.48
C LEU A 707 -2.62 26.87 -6.64
N ASN A 708 -3.72 26.13 -6.51
CA ASN A 708 -4.90 26.27 -7.36
C ASN A 708 -5.65 27.57 -7.05
N ARG A 709 -6.64 27.92 -7.90
CA ARG A 709 -7.48 29.12 -7.69
C ARG A 709 -8.21 29.12 -6.34
N ASN A 710 -8.59 27.94 -5.85
CA ASN A 710 -9.24 27.74 -4.55
C ASN A 710 -8.25 27.65 -3.37
N GLN A 711 -6.97 28.02 -3.58
CA GLN A 711 -5.89 27.98 -2.59
C GLN A 711 -5.45 26.58 -2.12
N THR A 712 -5.93 25.49 -2.73
CA THR A 712 -5.37 24.16 -2.45
C THR A 712 -4.02 23.95 -3.15
N VAL A 713 -3.19 23.05 -2.64
CA VAL A 713 -1.89 22.72 -3.24
C VAL A 713 -2.07 21.99 -4.57
N MET A 714 -1.29 22.39 -5.57
CA MET A 714 -1.10 21.61 -6.79
C MET A 714 -0.10 20.49 -6.53
N ALA A 715 -0.58 19.25 -6.54
CA ALA A 715 0.21 18.04 -6.41
C ALA A 715 -0.28 16.95 -7.37
N ASP A 716 0.57 15.97 -7.65
CA ASP A 716 0.21 14.79 -8.45
C ASP A 716 -0.81 13.91 -7.72
N GLU A 717 -1.85 13.46 -8.41
CA GLU A 717 -2.98 12.74 -7.79
C GLU A 717 -2.62 11.37 -7.23
N ARG A 718 -1.57 10.73 -7.77
CA ARG A 718 -1.16 9.38 -7.37
C ARG A 718 -0.08 9.41 -6.31
N THR A 719 0.83 10.37 -6.41
CA THR A 719 2.04 10.45 -5.57
C THR A 719 1.96 11.52 -4.50
N TYR A 720 1.00 12.45 -4.58
CA TYR A 720 0.84 13.61 -3.69
C TYR A 720 2.07 14.54 -3.68
N GLN A 721 3.01 14.37 -4.62
CA GLN A 721 4.22 15.17 -4.75
C GLN A 721 3.88 16.52 -5.38
N THR A 722 4.41 17.59 -4.82
CA THR A 722 4.23 18.95 -5.35
C THR A 722 5.27 19.27 -6.43
N GLY A 723 5.27 20.51 -6.95
CA GLY A 723 6.36 21.01 -7.80
C GLY A 723 7.73 21.09 -7.12
N GLU A 724 7.79 20.96 -5.79
CA GLU A 724 9.02 20.82 -5.02
C GLU A 724 9.20 19.33 -4.62
N PRO A 725 10.27 18.63 -5.07
CA PRO A 725 10.35 17.17 -4.96
C PRO A 725 10.31 16.60 -3.54
N ASP A 726 10.83 17.32 -2.54
CA ASP A 726 10.79 16.88 -1.14
C ASP A 726 9.52 17.32 -0.39
N ILE A 727 8.58 18.00 -1.06
CA ILE A 727 7.32 18.45 -0.46
C ILE A 727 6.15 17.68 -1.08
N PHE A 728 5.36 17.07 -0.20
CA PHE A 728 4.12 16.37 -0.49
C PHE A 728 2.96 17.09 0.21
N ALA A 729 1.74 16.98 -0.29
CA ALA A 729 0.58 17.64 0.33
C ALA A 729 -0.65 16.74 0.33
N GLY A 730 -1.48 16.82 1.37
CA GLY A 730 -2.71 16.03 1.45
C GLY A 730 -3.72 16.56 2.46
N GLY A 731 -4.80 15.81 2.67
CA GLY A 731 -5.98 16.29 3.41
C GLY A 731 -6.63 17.50 2.76
N ASP A 732 -7.33 18.31 3.54
CA ASP A 732 -8.08 19.46 3.02
C ASP A 732 -7.19 20.51 2.35
N ALA A 733 -5.90 20.57 2.69
CA ALA A 733 -4.95 21.47 2.04
C ALA A 733 -4.71 21.10 0.56
N TYR A 734 -4.96 19.85 0.16
CA TYR A 734 -4.85 19.35 -1.20
C TYR A 734 -6.22 19.25 -1.89
N THR A 735 -7.20 18.60 -1.25
CA THR A 735 -8.51 18.34 -1.87
C THR A 735 -9.52 19.46 -1.71
N GLY A 736 -9.29 20.39 -0.78
CA GLY A 736 -10.38 21.14 -0.13
C GLY A 736 -11.10 20.28 0.92
N PRO A 737 -12.00 20.88 1.74
CA PRO A 737 -12.66 20.19 2.85
C PRO A 737 -13.36 18.89 2.44
N LYS A 738 -12.97 17.78 3.06
CA LYS A 738 -13.61 16.45 2.93
C LYS A 738 -13.77 15.78 4.30
N PHE A 739 -14.15 14.50 4.33
CA PHE A 739 -14.31 13.76 5.59
C PHE A 739 -12.97 13.22 6.11
N ALA A 740 -12.89 12.94 7.41
CA ALA A 740 -11.67 12.45 8.05
C ALA A 740 -11.11 11.18 7.38
N ILE A 741 -11.98 10.28 6.91
CA ILE A 741 -11.58 9.05 6.20
C ILE A 741 -10.88 9.32 4.86
N ASP A 742 -11.26 10.40 4.16
CA ASP A 742 -10.58 10.82 2.92
C ASP A 742 -9.17 11.34 3.26
N ALA A 743 -9.03 12.11 4.34
CA ALA A 743 -7.74 12.62 4.82
C ALA A 743 -6.80 11.48 5.30
N ILE A 744 -7.35 10.47 5.96
CA ILE A 744 -6.62 9.26 6.37
C ILE A 744 -6.08 8.50 5.16
N ALA A 745 -6.92 8.28 4.14
CA ALA A 745 -6.49 7.62 2.91
C ALA A 745 -5.35 8.40 2.22
N ALA A 746 -5.47 9.74 2.13
CA ALA A 746 -4.42 10.58 1.58
C ALA A 746 -3.10 10.52 2.36
N GLY A 747 -3.16 10.47 3.70
CA GLY A 747 -1.98 10.33 4.56
C GLY A 747 -1.21 9.03 4.30
N LYS A 748 -1.94 7.91 4.13
CA LYS A 748 -1.37 6.60 3.77
C LYS A 748 -0.63 6.62 2.43
N GLU A 749 -1.27 7.16 1.39
CA GLU A 749 -0.67 7.22 0.04
C GLU A 749 0.52 8.18 -0.04
N ALA A 750 0.48 9.28 0.72
CA ALA A 750 1.62 10.18 0.86
C ALA A 750 2.79 9.52 1.59
N ALA A 751 2.54 8.72 2.64
CA ALA A 751 3.58 7.98 3.35
C ALA A 751 4.31 6.97 2.43
N GLU A 752 3.60 6.27 1.56
CA GLU A 752 4.20 5.40 0.52
C GLU A 752 5.12 6.20 -0.42
N SER A 753 4.68 7.39 -0.82
CA SER A 753 5.42 8.24 -1.76
C SER A 753 6.66 8.86 -1.11
N ILE A 754 6.56 9.32 0.14
CA ILE A 754 7.68 9.82 0.93
C ILE A 754 8.72 8.71 1.16
N HIS A 755 8.27 7.51 1.55
CA HIS A 755 9.17 6.36 1.70
C HIS A 755 10.00 6.11 0.45
N ARG A 756 9.37 6.14 -0.74
CA ARG A 756 10.07 5.99 -2.02
C ARG A 756 11.00 7.16 -2.30
N TYR A 757 10.54 8.40 -2.09
CA TYR A 757 11.32 9.60 -2.40
C TYR A 757 12.65 9.68 -1.64
N VAL A 758 12.63 9.42 -0.32
CA VAL A 758 13.82 9.55 0.52
C VAL A 758 14.81 8.38 0.37
N GLN A 759 14.44 7.36 -0.40
CA GLN A 759 15.27 6.20 -0.67
C GLN A 759 15.89 6.33 -2.07
N PRO A 760 17.22 6.22 -2.22
CA PRO A 760 17.88 6.42 -3.49
C PRO A 760 17.33 5.50 -4.59
N GLY A 761 17.17 6.05 -5.79
CA GLY A 761 16.82 5.32 -7.02
C GLY A 761 15.46 4.61 -7.03
N GLN A 762 14.56 4.95 -6.10
CA GLN A 762 13.19 4.42 -6.11
C GLN A 762 12.27 5.30 -6.96
N SER A 763 11.41 4.66 -7.74
CA SER A 763 10.32 5.31 -8.45
C SER A 763 9.11 5.47 -7.54
N LEU A 764 8.42 6.61 -7.64
CA LEU A 764 7.19 6.89 -6.90
C LEU A 764 5.98 6.07 -7.36
N THR A 765 6.03 5.44 -8.55
CA THR A 765 4.86 4.81 -9.19
C THR A 765 5.06 3.35 -9.58
N ILE A 766 6.30 2.93 -9.90
CA ILE A 766 6.58 1.56 -10.34
C ILE A 766 6.27 0.54 -9.22
N GLY A 767 5.49 -0.48 -9.57
CA GLY A 767 5.09 -1.56 -8.66
C GLY A 767 3.95 -1.21 -7.71
N ARG A 768 3.41 0.03 -7.77
CA ARG A 768 2.21 0.38 -6.99
C ARG A 768 0.95 -0.18 -7.66
N PRO A 769 -0.04 -0.66 -6.89
CA PRO A 769 -1.35 -1.01 -7.41
C PRO A 769 -2.00 0.17 -8.16
N ALA A 770 -2.94 -0.13 -9.05
CA ALA A 770 -3.69 0.89 -9.76
C ALA A 770 -4.68 1.64 -8.85
N GLY A 771 -5.10 1.04 -7.71
CA GLY A 771 -6.06 1.63 -6.78
C GLY A 771 -7.47 1.77 -7.35
N LYS A 772 -7.81 0.98 -8.38
CA LYS A 772 -9.12 1.03 -9.04
C LYS A 772 -10.05 0.03 -8.36
N TYR A 773 -10.89 0.55 -7.47
CA TYR A 773 -11.91 -0.24 -6.81
C TYR A 773 -13.25 -0.02 -7.53
N HIS A 774 -13.94 -1.10 -7.90
CA HIS A 774 -15.30 -1.06 -8.41
C HIS A 774 -16.18 -2.11 -7.73
N GLU A 775 -17.46 -1.78 -7.61
CA GLU A 775 -18.44 -2.62 -6.94
C GLU A 775 -18.97 -3.69 -7.88
N LEU A 776 -19.45 -4.79 -7.28
CA LEU A 776 -20.20 -5.80 -8.00
C LEU A 776 -21.49 -5.21 -8.59
N ASP A 777 -21.93 -5.74 -9.72
CA ASP A 777 -23.20 -5.39 -10.33
C ASP A 777 -24.38 -5.94 -9.49
N LYS A 778 -25.07 -5.04 -8.78
CA LYS A 778 -26.22 -5.35 -7.93
C LYS A 778 -27.47 -5.73 -8.72
N GLU A 779 -27.62 -5.25 -9.97
CA GLU A 779 -28.79 -5.56 -10.79
C GLU A 779 -28.83 -7.06 -11.16
N ASN A 780 -27.65 -7.67 -11.26
CA ASN A 780 -27.44 -9.08 -11.55
C ASN A 780 -27.28 -9.96 -10.29
N VAL A 781 -27.70 -9.52 -9.10
CA VAL A 781 -27.68 -10.34 -7.85
C VAL A 781 -29.03 -11.01 -7.60
N GLU A 782 -29.00 -12.29 -7.21
CA GLU A 782 -30.19 -13.02 -6.74
C GLU A 782 -30.43 -12.77 -5.24
N TRP A 783 -31.63 -12.28 -4.88
CA TRP A 783 -31.94 -11.82 -3.51
C TRP A 783 -32.85 -12.75 -2.71
N ASP A 784 -33.61 -13.63 -3.37
CA ASP A 784 -34.74 -14.38 -2.79
C ASP A 784 -34.34 -15.32 -1.63
N SER A 785 -33.04 -15.61 -1.46
CA SER A 785 -32.51 -16.51 -0.43
C SER A 785 -32.18 -15.85 0.91
N PHE A 786 -32.30 -14.52 1.05
CA PHE A 786 -31.89 -13.80 2.26
C PHE A 786 -33.06 -13.51 3.22
N ASP A 787 -32.78 -13.46 4.52
CA ASP A 787 -33.75 -13.08 5.54
C ASP A 787 -34.03 -11.56 5.55
N HIS A 788 -35.02 -11.15 6.36
CA HIS A 788 -35.38 -9.75 6.60
C HIS A 788 -35.22 -9.36 8.08
N ALA A 789 -34.14 -9.80 8.73
CA ALA A 789 -33.84 -9.45 10.12
C ALA A 789 -33.74 -7.92 10.31
N ARG A 790 -34.36 -7.42 11.37
CA ARG A 790 -34.37 -5.98 11.69
C ARG A 790 -32.97 -5.49 12.04
N ARG A 791 -32.64 -4.27 11.60
CA ARG A 791 -31.39 -3.58 11.94
C ARG A 791 -31.36 -3.23 13.43
N GLU A 792 -30.24 -3.55 14.09
CA GLU A 792 -29.97 -3.09 15.45
C GLU A 792 -29.67 -1.59 15.47
N ARG A 793 -30.06 -0.91 16.55
CA ARG A 793 -29.84 0.53 16.74
C ARG A 793 -29.32 0.77 18.15
N PRO A 794 -28.39 1.72 18.34
CA PRO A 794 -27.98 2.09 19.68
C PRO A 794 -29.16 2.73 20.42
N CYS A 795 -29.06 2.81 21.74
CA CYS A 795 -30.06 3.54 22.51
C CYS A 795 -30.08 5.01 22.07
N ALA A 796 -31.26 5.52 21.71
CA ALA A 796 -31.42 6.91 21.32
C ALA A 796 -31.21 7.83 22.54
N PRO A 797 -30.43 8.92 22.40
CA PRO A 797 -30.27 9.89 23.48
C PRO A 797 -31.59 10.65 23.73
N ASP A 798 -31.83 11.06 24.98
CA ASP A 798 -32.94 11.95 25.31
C ASP A 798 -32.68 13.37 24.74
N PRO A 799 -33.52 13.88 23.82
CA PRO A 799 -33.32 15.19 23.22
C PRO A 799 -33.33 16.35 24.22
N GLU A 800 -34.13 16.26 25.29
CA GLU A 800 -34.16 17.32 26.32
C GLU A 800 -32.87 17.32 27.14
N GLN A 801 -32.35 16.14 27.48
CA GLN A 801 -31.05 16.04 28.14
C GLN A 801 -29.91 16.52 27.23
N ALA A 802 -29.98 16.21 25.94
CA ALA A 802 -28.95 16.55 24.96
C ALA A 802 -28.72 18.07 24.83
N LYS A 803 -29.78 18.90 24.98
CA LYS A 803 -29.69 20.37 24.93
C LYS A 803 -28.83 20.97 26.04
N HIS A 804 -28.65 20.25 27.14
CA HIS A 804 -28.02 20.76 28.35
C HIS A 804 -26.60 20.21 28.59
N THR A 805 -26.08 19.40 27.67
CA THR A 805 -24.75 18.78 27.82
C THR A 805 -23.95 18.80 26.53
N MET A 806 -22.64 18.95 26.68
CA MET A 806 -21.65 18.77 25.60
C MET A 806 -21.17 17.31 25.51
N ARG A 807 -21.69 16.40 26.34
CA ARG A 807 -21.33 14.98 26.32
C ARG A 807 -22.00 14.24 25.15
N ASP A 808 -21.28 13.28 24.59
CA ASP A 808 -21.86 12.35 23.62
C ASP A 808 -22.79 11.39 24.35
N LEU A 809 -24.10 11.57 24.18
CA LEU A 809 -25.12 10.71 24.77
C LEU A 809 -25.45 9.51 23.89
N ARG A 810 -24.86 9.39 22.70
CA ARG A 810 -25.11 8.27 21.80
C ARG A 810 -24.44 7.03 22.37
N GLY A 811 -25.26 6.03 22.68
CA GLY A 811 -24.75 4.73 23.14
C GLY A 811 -23.88 4.05 22.10
N THR A 812 -23.22 2.99 22.53
CA THR A 812 -22.57 2.01 21.64
C THR A 812 -23.36 0.72 21.73
N PHE A 813 -23.26 -0.11 20.68
CA PHE A 813 -23.86 -1.44 20.71
C PHE A 813 -23.40 -2.25 21.92
N THR A 814 -24.30 -3.06 22.46
CA THR A 814 -23.89 -4.15 23.34
C THR A 814 -23.29 -5.29 22.51
N GLU A 815 -22.54 -6.17 23.16
CA GLU A 815 -22.02 -7.38 22.50
C GLU A 815 -23.15 -8.24 21.87
N GLU A 816 -24.33 -8.29 22.50
CA GLU A 816 -25.48 -9.01 21.95
C GLU A 816 -26.01 -8.35 20.66
N GLN A 817 -26.04 -7.01 20.62
CA GLN A 817 -26.42 -6.27 19.41
C GLN A 817 -25.40 -6.44 18.30
N VAL A 818 -24.10 -6.39 18.62
CA VAL A 818 -23.03 -6.66 17.63
C VAL A 818 -23.22 -8.05 17.03
N LYS A 819 -23.45 -9.07 17.85
CA LYS A 819 -23.67 -10.43 17.37
C LYS A 819 -24.86 -10.50 16.40
N LYS A 820 -26.02 -9.98 16.78
CA LYS A 820 -27.22 -9.94 15.93
C LYS A 820 -27.00 -9.16 14.63
N GLU A 821 -26.39 -7.98 14.71
CA GLU A 821 -26.18 -7.12 13.55
C GLU A 821 -25.16 -7.73 12.57
N THR A 822 -24.10 -8.36 13.08
CA THR A 822 -23.09 -8.99 12.22
C THR A 822 -23.64 -10.18 11.41
N GLU A 823 -24.67 -10.88 11.93
CA GLU A 823 -25.37 -11.97 11.24
C GLU A 823 -26.13 -11.49 9.99
N ARG A 824 -26.48 -10.19 9.90
CA ARG A 824 -27.18 -9.59 8.75
C ARG A 824 -26.29 -9.40 7.52
N CYS A 825 -24.95 -9.46 7.70
CA CYS A 825 -24.00 -9.23 6.62
C CYS A 825 -24.09 -10.32 5.53
N LEU A 826 -24.41 -9.91 4.30
CA LEU A 826 -24.60 -10.83 3.17
C LEU A 826 -23.31 -11.51 2.66
N GLY A 827 -22.13 -11.06 3.11
CA GLY A 827 -20.87 -11.62 2.64
C GLY A 827 -20.63 -11.37 1.15
N CYS A 828 -20.77 -10.12 0.69
CA CYS A 828 -20.86 -9.75 -0.73
C CYS A 828 -19.69 -10.22 -1.63
N GLY A 829 -18.46 -10.17 -1.12
CA GLY A 829 -17.25 -10.53 -1.86
C GLY A 829 -16.54 -11.79 -1.36
N ALA A 830 -15.78 -12.41 -2.26
CA ALA A 830 -14.78 -13.44 -1.98
C ALA A 830 -13.54 -13.24 -2.87
N THR A 831 -12.39 -13.70 -2.41
CA THR A 831 -11.18 -13.69 -3.25
C THR A 831 -11.27 -14.77 -4.33
N VAL A 832 -10.95 -14.41 -5.57
CA VAL A 832 -10.80 -15.34 -6.70
C VAL A 832 -9.32 -15.59 -6.98
N VAL A 833 -8.98 -16.80 -7.45
CA VAL A 833 -7.60 -17.21 -7.73
C VAL A 833 -7.44 -17.75 -9.14
N ASP A 834 -6.50 -17.20 -9.91
CA ASP A 834 -6.02 -17.79 -11.14
C ASP A 834 -4.84 -18.74 -10.84
N GLN A 835 -5.15 -20.04 -10.77
CA GLN A 835 -4.16 -21.10 -10.55
C GLN A 835 -3.17 -21.26 -11.72
N ASN A 836 -3.47 -20.73 -12.91
CA ASN A 836 -2.54 -20.73 -14.03
C ASN A 836 -1.46 -19.68 -13.86
N ILE A 837 -1.64 -18.65 -13.02
CA ILE A 837 -0.64 -17.62 -12.71
C ILE A 837 0.04 -17.87 -11.35
N CYS A 838 -0.66 -18.50 -10.41
CA CYS A 838 -0.14 -18.79 -9.07
C CYS A 838 1.22 -19.51 -9.11
N VAL A 839 2.15 -19.07 -8.26
CA VAL A 839 3.49 -19.69 -8.11
C VAL A 839 3.61 -20.61 -6.89
N GLY A 840 2.55 -20.72 -6.08
CA GLY A 840 2.48 -21.63 -4.93
C GLY A 840 3.39 -21.23 -3.77
N CYS A 841 3.53 -19.93 -3.48
CA CYS A 841 4.42 -19.42 -2.43
C CYS A 841 3.84 -19.48 -1.01
N GLY A 842 2.54 -19.64 -0.83
CA GLY A 842 1.94 -19.72 0.52
C GLY A 842 1.76 -18.40 1.28
N ILE A 843 2.34 -17.28 0.85
CA ILE A 843 2.16 -15.98 1.55
C ILE A 843 0.68 -15.61 1.73
N CYS A 844 -0.17 -15.93 0.75
CA CYS A 844 -1.60 -15.67 0.84
C CYS A 844 -2.30 -16.44 1.98
N THR A 845 -1.80 -17.62 2.36
CA THR A 845 -2.37 -18.43 3.43
C THR A 845 -1.99 -17.86 4.79
N THR A 846 -0.74 -17.45 4.97
CA THR A 846 -0.27 -16.83 6.23
C THR A 846 -0.91 -15.46 6.50
N LYS A 847 -1.38 -14.76 5.46
CA LYS A 847 -2.16 -13.51 5.61
C LYS A 847 -3.66 -13.74 5.86
N CYS A 848 -4.16 -14.96 5.76
CA CYS A 848 -5.59 -15.25 5.90
C CYS A 848 -5.95 -15.59 7.35
N ARG A 849 -6.69 -14.70 8.03
CA ARG A 849 -7.21 -14.94 9.39
C ARG A 849 -8.45 -15.84 9.47
N PHE A 850 -8.96 -16.25 8.31
CA PHE A 850 -10.25 -16.96 8.18
C PHE A 850 -10.09 -18.41 7.75
N ASP A 851 -8.85 -18.89 7.58
CA ASP A 851 -8.57 -20.22 7.03
C ASP A 851 -9.30 -20.47 5.70
N ALA A 852 -9.44 -19.40 4.91
CA ALA A 852 -10.21 -19.41 3.66
C ALA A 852 -9.34 -19.71 2.44
N ILE A 853 -8.02 -19.87 2.60
CA ILE A 853 -7.11 -20.15 1.50
C ILE A 853 -6.00 -21.08 1.97
N HIS A 854 -5.78 -22.15 1.21
CA HIS A 854 -4.76 -23.16 1.48
C HIS A 854 -3.95 -23.45 0.22
N LEU A 855 -2.81 -24.11 0.39
CA LEU A 855 -2.05 -24.66 -0.72
C LEU A 855 -2.51 -26.09 -1.02
N GLU A 856 -2.64 -26.42 -2.30
CA GLU A 856 -2.92 -27.76 -2.79
C GLU A 856 -1.75 -28.20 -3.67
N ARG A 857 -1.16 -29.37 -3.36
CA ARG A 857 -0.11 -29.97 -4.19
C ARG A 857 -0.73 -30.41 -5.51
N ARG A 858 -0.30 -29.81 -6.62
CA ARG A 858 -0.82 -30.07 -7.96
C ARG A 858 0.21 -30.73 -8.88
N TYR A 859 1.49 -30.56 -8.57
CA TYR A 859 2.60 -31.04 -9.39
C TYR A 859 3.56 -31.91 -8.58
N ASP A 860 4.45 -32.59 -9.29
CA ASP A 860 5.52 -33.39 -8.70
C ASP A 860 6.82 -33.16 -9.49
N GLY A 861 7.24 -31.90 -9.50
CA GLY A 861 8.44 -31.42 -10.14
C GLY A 861 9.63 -31.48 -9.19
N HIS A 862 10.73 -32.06 -9.69
CA HIS A 862 12.01 -32.14 -8.99
C HIS A 862 13.07 -31.34 -9.74
N GLU A 863 14.02 -30.83 -8.96
CA GLU A 863 15.16 -30.11 -9.47
C GLU A 863 16.13 -31.03 -10.22
N VAL A 864 16.86 -30.45 -11.17
CA VAL A 864 17.79 -31.20 -12.01
C VAL A 864 19.08 -30.41 -12.17
N PRO A 865 20.26 -31.08 -12.13
CA PRO A 865 21.52 -30.41 -12.42
C PRO A 865 21.47 -29.68 -13.76
N TYR A 866 22.04 -28.48 -13.81
CA TYR A 866 22.00 -27.61 -14.99
C TYR A 866 22.42 -28.33 -16.29
N GLU A 867 23.41 -29.22 -16.22
CA GLU A 867 23.95 -29.97 -17.35
C GLU A 867 22.92 -30.91 -17.99
N LYS A 868 21.93 -31.36 -17.21
CA LYS A 868 20.84 -32.25 -17.63
C LYS A 868 19.58 -31.50 -18.06
N LEU A 869 19.43 -30.22 -17.72
CA LEU A 869 18.21 -29.44 -17.95
C LEU A 869 17.83 -29.36 -19.44
N ILE A 870 18.74 -28.87 -20.28
CA ILE A 870 18.44 -28.55 -21.69
C ILE A 870 18.15 -29.80 -22.51
N VAL A 871 19.09 -30.76 -22.54
CA VAL A 871 19.00 -31.95 -23.39
C VAL A 871 18.08 -33.01 -22.78
N GLY A 872 18.13 -33.19 -21.45
CA GLY A 872 17.39 -34.24 -20.76
C GLY A 872 15.92 -33.93 -20.51
N HIS A 873 15.54 -32.65 -20.40
CA HIS A 873 14.18 -32.28 -19.99
C HIS A 873 13.49 -31.22 -20.84
N MET A 874 14.19 -30.16 -21.28
CA MET A 874 13.55 -29.15 -22.13
C MET A 874 13.24 -29.67 -23.55
N ALA A 875 14.21 -30.30 -24.22
CA ALA A 875 14.00 -30.78 -25.60
C ALA A 875 12.85 -31.80 -25.74
N PRO A 876 12.72 -32.82 -24.88
CA PRO A 876 11.56 -33.72 -24.89
C PRO A 876 10.24 -33.00 -24.63
N THR A 877 10.24 -31.99 -23.75
CA THR A 877 9.05 -31.22 -23.41
C THR A 877 8.58 -30.37 -24.59
N LEU A 878 9.51 -29.74 -25.30
CA LEU A 878 9.24 -28.98 -26.53
C LEU A 878 8.54 -29.84 -27.58
N VAL A 879 9.00 -31.07 -27.81
CA VAL A 879 8.39 -32.01 -28.77
C VAL A 879 6.97 -32.38 -28.33
N LYS A 880 6.78 -32.80 -27.08
CA LYS A 880 5.45 -33.17 -26.54
C LYS A 880 4.47 -32.00 -26.63
N ARG A 881 4.91 -30.79 -26.27
CA ARG A 881 4.13 -29.56 -26.34
C ARG A 881 3.78 -29.21 -27.79
N GLY A 882 4.72 -29.30 -28.73
CA GLY A 882 4.48 -29.06 -30.15
C GLY A 882 3.37 -29.94 -30.71
N ALA A 883 3.36 -31.23 -30.35
CA ALA A 883 2.28 -32.15 -30.73
C ALA A 883 0.92 -31.74 -30.15
N LYS A 884 0.88 -31.33 -28.87
CA LYS A 884 -0.36 -30.87 -28.19
C LYS A 884 -0.93 -29.61 -28.84
N ILE A 885 -0.08 -28.64 -29.17
CA ILE A 885 -0.47 -27.40 -29.85
C ILE A 885 -1.07 -27.71 -31.23
N ALA A 886 -0.41 -28.56 -32.02
CA ALA A 886 -0.91 -28.95 -33.34
C ALA A 886 -2.27 -29.66 -33.26
N ALA A 887 -2.45 -30.55 -32.27
CA ALA A 887 -3.73 -31.22 -32.04
C ALA A 887 -4.85 -30.26 -31.64
N ARG A 888 -4.58 -29.23 -30.83
CA ARG A 888 -5.57 -28.19 -30.47
C ARG A 888 -5.96 -27.36 -31.69
N GLN A 889 -4.99 -26.89 -32.47
CA GLN A 889 -5.24 -26.12 -33.69
C GLN A 889 -6.10 -26.90 -34.70
N ALA A 890 -5.84 -28.20 -34.86
CA ALA A 890 -6.67 -29.06 -35.69
C ALA A 890 -8.13 -29.13 -35.18
N LYS A 891 -8.35 -29.26 -33.87
CA LYS A 891 -9.70 -29.25 -33.26
C LYS A 891 -10.42 -27.90 -33.44
N GLU A 892 -9.71 -26.79 -33.30
CA GLU A 892 -10.30 -25.45 -33.48
C GLU A 892 -10.67 -25.18 -34.94
N LEU A 893 -9.88 -25.65 -35.90
CA LEU A 893 -10.22 -25.59 -37.33
C LEU A 893 -11.48 -26.41 -37.64
N VAL A 894 -11.62 -27.59 -37.05
CA VAL A 894 -12.83 -28.44 -37.19
C VAL A 894 -14.06 -27.83 -36.51
N LYS A 895 -13.90 -27.03 -35.44
CA LYS A 895 -15.03 -26.31 -34.80
C LYS A 895 -15.49 -25.08 -35.57
N ARG A 896 -14.65 -24.53 -36.45
CA ARG A 896 -14.93 -23.29 -37.23
C ARG A 896 -15.42 -23.55 -38.65
N GLY A 897 -15.22 -24.76 -39.18
CA GLY A 897 -15.80 -25.24 -40.43
C GLY A 897 -17.06 -26.05 -40.14
#